data_AF-A0A328RVP0-F1
#
_entry.id   AF-A0A328RVP0-F1
#
_cell.length_a   1.000
_cell.length_b   1.000
_cell.length_c   1.000
_cell.angle_alpha   90.00
_cell.angle_beta   90.00
_cell.angle_gamma   90.00
#
_symmetry.space_group_name_H-M   'P 1'
#
loop_
_entity.id
_entity.type
_entity.pdbx_description
1 polymer ?
#
loop_
_entity_poly.entity_id
_entity_poly.type
_entity_poly.pdbx_seq_one_letter_code
_entity_poly.pdbx_strand_id
1 'polypeptide(L)'
;MKNDKKIFLALTLIIMLLGVTTVVATSNDTTSSTDVVSDTPIASDVSTDTISTQKVVQPTTNEKIVDTRNKETKEDKNIKEDSITIDGVEYTNIVENQEINEDNFNNIVTSENIIINNCVFNYEGENGLINWEGTSLINNSLINSDIVCYGPIYIYNSQLYGMIYCEDTVYVDDDTTFGYNFAMNANSIQTNNTRLKEFLGIHDPIIIDGKEYYDIIENQTINEPVTYTKNVYINNSTYNNDNRYALQFDHYQKISVITNSVLNTYLLTLDGEIWIKNSTLSGGFLNYANVYIDDSVTLTENFYLDNDGNSFTNSEGKIYTNNSLLIQKLSEIGVKYYDMPIDGNTEINDVVISENMTILESGNVTISNSIINAKINNNGNITLFNCSLSNNVMNIAGVSWSTNINGFLVDNKGNLSLVDCYIENNTFNGSDVYAGAILNNKNAALSLNNTKFNNNDVGDVSKASLCLILNLGTISCWDNCEFVNNSLNSYNDLATIGYTPDEFTLNVTNSLFENNTVKVFEASNMSISGSVFNNNKYVFLEGGTPGGGEEPSGMAITAANLVVENCTFDANGIISKHQYAFLGGDGGAIKASNLVVNNSRFTNNIADTMTTWNSRSGSGAAISVTYGEIYNSIFENNTVSNPSTKSIPTIDSESYGLDTEGGLPGSGADIYSTGNIIIKNNTFTNSQASNAASSVYSYVISTSWEQNNITITDNIFTNCKSSSDTIVVEQSGLPTDILITNNTYANNTINDTLTLNIPEKIYTDQPTTITGTYQILNTSFYDADILEKTQFNIYINEELYQTVDTLEFTITPTTTDNLIITVQPSISSTRKSASITPVMLNFTLEPITATIGETTQLTTTITTSEETEVNTGRVYFKVNGKILRDSESGRILYADVTDGTATLDYTVPKTWNEDTTIEAVFAGNDELPQVTSNTVTPTITTPEAQETEFVVEDATATAGSEVTITVTTKNLDSGKVVLKVNGKTVKSTDGKLYAKVAGDSVVFTYTVPKTLKAGDYTIKAVYTSGATRLEADAKLTVG
;
A
#
# COMPACT_ATOMS: atom_id res chain seq x y z
N MET A 1 17.94 14.87 -33.47
CA MET A 1 16.57 14.33 -33.63
C MET A 1 16.49 13.16 -34.62
N LYS A 2 17.30 12.11 -34.45
CA LYS A 2 17.12 10.81 -35.14
C LYS A 2 17.47 9.60 -34.25
N ASN A 3 17.86 9.82 -33.00
CA ASN A 3 18.24 8.76 -32.05
C ASN A 3 17.17 8.48 -30.98
N ASP A 4 16.21 9.37 -30.77
CA ASP A 4 15.26 9.23 -29.66
C ASP A 4 14.21 8.13 -29.92
N LYS A 5 13.87 7.86 -31.20
CA LYS A 5 12.97 6.76 -31.58
C LYS A 5 13.59 5.36 -31.43
N LYS A 6 14.93 5.25 -31.50
CA LYS A 6 15.62 3.95 -31.33
C LYS A 6 15.79 3.59 -29.85
N ILE A 7 15.95 4.59 -28.98
CA ILE A 7 16.01 4.41 -27.53
C ILE A 7 14.62 4.05 -26.99
N PHE A 8 13.56 4.65 -27.52
CA PHE A 8 12.19 4.27 -27.15
C PHE A 8 11.85 2.83 -27.56
N LEU A 9 12.17 2.43 -28.79
CA LEU A 9 11.91 1.07 -29.27
C LEU A 9 12.75 0.01 -28.52
N ALA A 10 13.97 0.36 -28.09
CA ALA A 10 14.82 -0.52 -27.28
C ALA A 10 14.33 -0.65 -25.84
N LEU A 11 13.81 0.42 -25.22
CA LEU A 11 13.18 0.34 -23.90
C LEU A 11 11.89 -0.48 -23.94
N THR A 12 11.07 -0.34 -25.00
CA THR A 12 9.84 -1.12 -25.15
C THR A 12 10.14 -2.61 -25.38
N LEU A 13 11.23 -2.95 -26.09
CA LEU A 13 11.66 -4.36 -26.25
C LEU A 13 12.25 -4.95 -24.96
N ILE A 14 12.92 -4.16 -24.13
CA ILE A 14 13.46 -4.61 -22.84
C ILE A 14 12.33 -4.85 -21.83
N ILE A 15 11.26 -4.04 -21.86
CA ILE A 15 10.06 -4.24 -21.04
C ILE A 15 9.27 -5.48 -21.48
N MET A 16 9.21 -5.78 -22.79
CA MET A 16 8.59 -7.04 -23.28
C MET A 16 9.43 -8.29 -23.00
N LEU A 17 10.76 -8.19 -22.88
CA LEU A 17 11.64 -9.35 -22.60
C LEU A 17 11.76 -9.69 -21.11
N LEU A 18 11.41 -8.78 -20.20
CA LEU A 18 11.46 -9.02 -18.74
C LEU A 18 10.21 -9.72 -18.19
N GLY A 19 9.18 -9.95 -19.03
CA GLY A 19 7.95 -10.66 -18.64
C GLY A 19 7.98 -12.18 -18.80
N VAL A 20 9.10 -12.79 -19.19
CA VAL A 20 9.16 -14.25 -19.44
C VAL A 20 10.43 -14.88 -18.86
N THR A 21 10.41 -15.13 -17.55
CA THR A 21 11.09 -16.24 -16.85
C THR A 21 10.48 -16.28 -15.44
N THR A 22 9.80 -17.33 -14.99
CA THR A 22 10.40 -18.60 -14.55
C THR A 22 9.36 -19.72 -14.55
N VAL A 23 9.67 -20.80 -15.29
CA VAL A 23 9.09 -22.13 -15.04
C VAL A 23 10.07 -22.85 -14.12
N VAL A 24 9.65 -23.16 -12.89
CA VAL A 24 10.31 -24.15 -12.05
C VAL A 24 9.34 -25.32 -11.89
N ALA A 25 9.75 -26.46 -12.44
CA ALA A 25 9.09 -27.73 -12.21
C ALA A 25 9.54 -28.30 -10.85
N THR A 26 8.59 -28.70 -10.01
CA THR A 26 8.73 -29.87 -9.13
C THR A 26 7.37 -30.57 -8.97
N SER A 27 7.48 -31.89 -9.02
CA SER A 27 6.51 -32.96 -9.20
C SER A 27 5.69 -33.39 -7.97
N ASN A 28 4.49 -33.93 -8.26
CA ASN A 28 3.70 -34.99 -7.59
C ASN A 28 3.17 -34.69 -6.17
N ASP A 29 1.89 -34.88 -5.80
CA ASP A 29 0.96 -35.97 -6.13
C ASP A 29 -0.52 -35.58 -5.81
N THR A 30 -1.48 -36.06 -6.62
CA THR A 30 -2.89 -36.50 -6.34
C THR A 30 -3.87 -35.54 -5.62
N THR A 31 -5.08 -35.18 -6.08
CA THR A 31 -6.16 -35.87 -6.83
C THR A 31 -7.31 -34.92 -7.20
N SER A 32 -7.92 -35.13 -8.40
CA SER A 32 -9.30 -34.82 -8.89
C SER A 32 -9.85 -33.38 -8.83
N SER A 33 -9.88 -32.60 -9.94
CA SER A 33 -10.87 -32.53 -11.06
C SER A 33 -12.23 -31.94 -10.62
N THR A 34 -12.68 -30.78 -11.14
CA THR A 34 -13.22 -30.61 -12.51
C THR A 34 -12.97 -29.24 -13.14
N ASP A 35 -12.84 -29.28 -14.47
CA ASP A 35 -12.38 -28.25 -15.41
C ASP A 35 -13.31 -27.05 -15.63
N VAL A 36 -12.70 -25.86 -15.69
CA VAL A 36 -13.23 -24.68 -16.40
C VAL A 36 -12.39 -24.52 -17.67
N VAL A 37 -13.02 -24.72 -18.82
CA VAL A 37 -12.40 -24.52 -20.13
C VAL A 37 -12.32 -23.02 -20.40
N SER A 38 -11.10 -22.51 -20.55
CA SER A 38 -10.81 -21.27 -21.27
C SER A 38 -10.32 -21.64 -22.65
N ASP A 39 -10.88 -21.04 -23.70
CA ASP A 39 -10.13 -20.87 -24.95
C ASP A 39 -10.66 -19.71 -25.83
N THR A 40 -9.74 -18.76 -26.01
CA THR A 40 -9.36 -17.98 -27.20
C THR A 40 -10.37 -17.31 -28.16
N PRO A 41 -10.04 -16.10 -28.70
CA PRO A 41 -10.96 -15.26 -29.47
C PRO A 41 -11.04 -15.67 -30.95
N ILE A 42 -12.27 -15.73 -31.48
CA ILE A 42 -12.53 -16.01 -32.89
C ILE A 42 -12.38 -14.73 -33.72
N ALA A 43 -11.49 -14.80 -34.70
CA ALA A 43 -11.31 -13.83 -35.76
C ALA A 43 -12.52 -13.80 -36.70
N SER A 44 -12.90 -12.59 -37.10
CA SER A 44 -13.85 -12.30 -38.17
C SER A 44 -13.39 -12.90 -39.50
N ASP A 45 -14.26 -13.67 -40.16
CA ASP A 45 -14.17 -13.83 -41.61
C ASP A 45 -15.53 -13.66 -42.27
N VAL A 46 -15.52 -12.81 -43.29
CA VAL A 46 -16.68 -12.35 -44.05
C VAL A 46 -16.85 -13.29 -45.22
N SER A 47 -17.99 -13.96 -45.34
CA SER A 47 -18.41 -14.51 -46.63
C SER A 47 -19.86 -14.14 -46.92
N THR A 48 -19.98 -13.29 -47.94
CA THR A 48 -21.19 -12.88 -48.62
C THR A 48 -21.73 -14.05 -49.43
N ASP A 49 -23.02 -14.37 -49.28
CA ASP A 49 -23.74 -14.97 -50.39
C ASP A 49 -25.13 -14.38 -50.59
N THR A 50 -25.41 -14.18 -51.87
CA THR A 50 -26.32 -13.20 -52.43
C THR A 50 -27.73 -13.78 -52.54
N ILE A 51 -28.73 -13.11 -51.95
CA ILE A 51 -30.15 -13.42 -52.18
C ILE A 51 -30.58 -12.77 -53.51
N SER A 52 -30.89 -13.60 -54.51
CA SER A 52 -31.63 -13.20 -55.71
C SER A 52 -33.13 -13.38 -55.48
N THR A 53 -33.86 -12.30 -55.72
CA THR A 53 -35.31 -12.16 -55.63
C THR A 53 -36.05 -12.90 -56.76
N GLN A 54 -37.21 -13.48 -56.46
CA GLN A 54 -38.32 -13.50 -57.42
C GLN A 54 -39.70 -13.46 -56.73
N LYS A 55 -40.61 -12.75 -57.40
CA LYS A 55 -41.88 -12.17 -56.95
C LYS A 55 -43.05 -13.16 -56.88
N VAL A 56 -43.81 -13.06 -55.78
CA VAL A 56 -45.28 -12.92 -55.63
C VAL A 56 -46.21 -13.69 -56.59
N VAL A 57 -47.05 -14.57 -56.02
CA VAL A 57 -48.49 -14.73 -56.37
C VAL A 57 -49.31 -15.08 -55.11
N GLN A 58 -50.44 -14.39 -54.92
CA GLN A 58 -51.45 -14.61 -53.87
C GLN A 58 -52.28 -15.90 -54.07
N PRO A 59 -52.91 -16.48 -53.02
CA PRO A 59 -53.73 -17.67 -53.15
C PRO A 59 -55.21 -17.33 -53.45
N THR A 60 -55.82 -18.09 -54.36
CA THR A 60 -57.27 -18.22 -54.51
C THR A 60 -57.69 -19.68 -54.26
N THR A 61 -58.56 -19.86 -53.26
CA THR A 61 -59.69 -20.82 -53.12
C THR A 61 -59.60 -22.27 -53.64
N ASN A 62 -59.88 -23.20 -52.72
CA ASN A 62 -60.67 -24.46 -52.84
C ASN A 62 -60.43 -25.41 -54.03
N GLU A 63 -59.91 -26.61 -53.77
CA GLU A 63 -60.65 -27.89 -53.78
C GLU A 63 -59.71 -29.10 -53.75
N LYS A 64 -60.15 -30.15 -53.05
CA LYS A 64 -59.65 -31.53 -53.01
C LYS A 64 -59.00 -32.00 -54.33
N ILE A 65 -57.75 -32.45 -54.24
CA ILE A 65 -57.26 -33.56 -55.06
C ILE A 65 -56.45 -34.50 -54.16
N VAL A 66 -56.99 -35.71 -54.02
CA VAL A 66 -56.33 -36.92 -53.51
C VAL A 66 -55.24 -37.30 -54.52
N ASP A 67 -53.98 -37.32 -54.10
CA ASP A 67 -52.88 -37.91 -54.88
C ASP A 67 -52.39 -39.17 -54.19
N THR A 68 -52.93 -40.30 -54.63
CA THR A 68 -52.43 -41.64 -54.36
C THR A 68 -51.20 -41.89 -55.23
N ARG A 69 -50.00 -41.81 -54.64
CA ARG A 69 -48.78 -42.33 -55.28
C ARG A 69 -48.02 -43.31 -54.38
N ASN A 70 -48.16 -44.56 -54.80
CA ASN A 70 -47.21 -45.67 -54.78
C ASN A 70 -46.39 -45.93 -53.50
N LYS A 71 -46.90 -46.97 -52.82
CA LYS A 71 -46.21 -47.88 -51.91
C LYS A 71 -44.98 -48.50 -52.59
N GLU A 72 -43.79 -47.98 -52.29
CA GLU A 72 -42.54 -48.73 -52.41
C GLU A 72 -42.11 -49.14 -51.00
N THR A 73 -42.09 -50.44 -50.77
CA THR A 73 -41.51 -51.11 -49.60
C THR A 73 -40.05 -50.70 -49.44
N LYS A 74 -39.72 -50.04 -48.32
CA LYS A 74 -38.34 -49.81 -47.87
C LYS A 74 -38.09 -50.58 -46.58
N GLU A 75 -36.98 -51.31 -46.61
CA GLU A 75 -36.42 -52.14 -45.54
C GLU A 75 -36.27 -51.37 -44.22
N ASP A 76 -36.45 -52.10 -43.11
CA ASP A 76 -36.23 -51.64 -41.72
C ASP A 76 -34.87 -50.94 -41.60
N LYS A 77 -34.90 -49.64 -41.36
CA LYS A 77 -33.70 -48.87 -41.01
C LYS A 77 -33.58 -48.82 -39.50
N ASN A 78 -32.49 -49.40 -38.99
CA ASN A 78 -32.06 -49.25 -37.61
C ASN A 78 -32.00 -47.79 -37.17
N ILE A 79 -32.29 -47.57 -35.88
CA ILE A 79 -32.12 -46.32 -35.12
C ILE A 79 -30.71 -45.77 -35.38
N LYS A 80 -30.59 -44.46 -35.66
CA LYS A 80 -29.29 -43.80 -35.75
C LYS A 80 -28.73 -43.62 -34.33
N GLU A 81 -27.49 -44.04 -34.10
CA GLU A 81 -26.75 -43.84 -32.83
C GLU A 81 -26.08 -42.44 -32.71
N ASP A 82 -26.45 -41.48 -33.58
CA ASP A 82 -25.93 -40.11 -33.48
C ASP A 82 -26.81 -39.30 -32.50
N SER A 83 -26.24 -38.70 -31.45
CA SER A 83 -26.99 -37.84 -30.54
C SER A 83 -27.22 -36.43 -31.12
N ILE A 84 -28.31 -35.79 -30.74
CA ILE A 84 -28.59 -34.38 -31.04
C ILE A 84 -28.91 -33.65 -29.74
N THR A 85 -28.32 -32.47 -29.54
CA THR A 85 -28.68 -31.57 -28.43
C THR A 85 -29.70 -30.55 -28.91
N ILE A 86 -30.87 -30.51 -28.27
CA ILE A 86 -31.91 -29.48 -28.48
C ILE A 86 -32.20 -28.85 -27.13
N ASP A 87 -32.15 -27.52 -27.06
CA ASP A 87 -32.41 -26.74 -25.85
C ASP A 87 -31.63 -27.22 -24.60
N GLY A 88 -30.38 -27.65 -24.82
CA GLY A 88 -29.48 -28.13 -23.76
C GLY A 88 -29.70 -29.58 -23.32
N VAL A 89 -30.67 -30.30 -23.89
CA VAL A 89 -30.92 -31.73 -23.63
C VAL A 89 -30.33 -32.56 -24.77
N GLU A 90 -29.46 -33.52 -24.45
CA GLU A 90 -28.91 -34.48 -25.41
C GLU A 90 -29.88 -35.65 -25.61
N TYR A 91 -30.31 -35.88 -26.85
CA TYR A 91 -31.16 -36.98 -27.27
C TYR A 91 -30.34 -38.02 -28.00
N THR A 92 -30.23 -39.22 -27.43
CA THR A 92 -29.41 -40.32 -27.96
C THR A 92 -30.20 -41.28 -28.82
N ASN A 93 -31.53 -41.27 -28.75
CA ASN A 93 -32.41 -42.10 -29.58
C ASN A 93 -33.22 -41.27 -30.56
N ILE A 94 -33.03 -41.46 -31.86
CA ILE A 94 -33.68 -40.67 -32.91
C ILE A 94 -34.47 -41.58 -33.85
N VAL A 95 -35.79 -41.35 -33.93
CA VAL A 95 -36.72 -42.06 -34.81
C VAL A 95 -37.35 -41.05 -35.77
N GLU A 96 -37.04 -41.18 -37.06
CA GLU A 96 -37.48 -40.22 -38.08
C GLU A 96 -38.05 -40.86 -39.34
N ASN A 97 -39.14 -40.28 -39.85
CA ASN A 97 -39.75 -40.65 -41.13
C ASN A 97 -40.19 -42.12 -41.21
N GLN A 98 -40.68 -42.70 -40.11
CA GLN A 98 -41.07 -44.11 -40.03
C GLN A 98 -42.56 -44.28 -39.74
N GLU A 99 -43.16 -45.34 -40.29
CA GLU A 99 -44.44 -45.86 -39.84
C GLU A 99 -44.18 -47.03 -38.89
N ILE A 100 -44.75 -46.97 -37.70
CA ILE A 100 -44.47 -47.86 -36.58
C ILE A 100 -45.77 -48.58 -36.23
N ASN A 101 -45.69 -49.91 -36.33
CA ASN A 101 -46.80 -50.84 -36.14
C ASN A 101 -46.38 -51.99 -35.21
N GLU A 102 -47.27 -52.96 -34.98
CA GLU A 102 -47.04 -54.08 -34.06
C GLU A 102 -45.74 -54.87 -34.34
N ASP A 103 -45.29 -54.95 -35.60
CA ASP A 103 -44.13 -55.76 -35.98
C ASP A 103 -42.79 -55.09 -35.59
N ASN A 104 -42.75 -53.75 -35.46
CA ASN A 104 -41.53 -52.97 -35.27
C ASN A 104 -41.49 -52.20 -33.92
N PHE A 105 -42.50 -52.39 -33.06
CA PHE A 105 -42.72 -51.63 -31.82
C PHE A 105 -41.63 -51.82 -30.74
N ASN A 106 -41.03 -53.01 -30.64
CA ASN A 106 -40.04 -53.35 -29.60
C ASN A 106 -38.74 -52.53 -29.67
N ASN A 107 -38.51 -51.77 -30.74
CA ASN A 107 -37.30 -50.97 -30.96
C ASN A 107 -37.38 -49.56 -30.33
N ILE A 108 -38.46 -49.19 -29.63
CA ILE A 108 -38.72 -47.78 -29.24
C ILE A 108 -38.91 -47.61 -27.72
N VAL A 109 -38.89 -48.71 -26.97
CA VAL A 109 -38.87 -48.68 -25.50
C VAL A 109 -37.43 -48.39 -25.06
N THR A 110 -37.19 -47.20 -24.50
CA THR A 110 -35.86 -46.77 -24.06
C THR A 110 -35.94 -46.03 -22.72
N SER A 111 -34.89 -46.17 -21.92
CA SER A 111 -34.68 -45.41 -20.68
C SER A 111 -33.93 -44.09 -20.91
N GLU A 112 -33.52 -43.81 -22.14
CA GLU A 112 -32.76 -42.60 -22.51
C GLU A 112 -33.65 -41.58 -23.25
N ASN A 113 -33.13 -40.37 -23.48
CA ASN A 113 -33.85 -39.30 -24.16
C ASN A 113 -34.11 -39.64 -25.64
N ILE A 114 -35.34 -39.40 -26.13
CA ILE A 114 -35.80 -39.83 -27.47
C ILE A 114 -36.42 -38.69 -28.30
N ILE A 115 -36.14 -38.67 -29.60
CA ILE A 115 -36.80 -37.82 -30.61
C ILE A 115 -37.62 -38.68 -31.56
N ILE A 116 -38.89 -38.34 -31.73
CA ILE A 116 -39.82 -38.86 -32.73
C ILE A 116 -40.16 -37.73 -33.68
N ASN A 117 -39.72 -37.81 -34.95
CA ASN A 117 -39.95 -36.73 -35.90
C ASN A 117 -40.46 -37.22 -37.27
N ASN A 118 -41.59 -36.67 -37.73
CA ASN A 118 -42.27 -37.07 -38.95
C ASN A 118 -42.64 -38.56 -39.01
N CYS A 119 -43.10 -39.12 -37.90
CA CYS A 119 -43.44 -40.54 -37.78
C CYS A 119 -44.96 -40.77 -37.68
N VAL A 120 -45.40 -41.99 -37.99
CA VAL A 120 -46.79 -42.43 -37.82
C VAL A 120 -46.82 -43.66 -36.91
N PHE A 121 -47.50 -43.57 -35.77
CA PHE A 121 -47.68 -44.69 -34.85
C PHE A 121 -49.12 -45.21 -34.96
N ASN A 122 -49.27 -46.43 -35.47
CA ASN A 122 -50.55 -47.09 -35.66
C ASN A 122 -50.53 -48.43 -34.92
N TYR A 123 -50.76 -48.41 -33.61
CA TYR A 123 -50.83 -49.60 -32.77
C TYR A 123 -52.22 -49.73 -32.13
N GLU A 124 -52.94 -50.82 -32.43
CA GLU A 124 -54.34 -51.05 -31.98
C GLU A 124 -54.49 -52.20 -30.95
N GLY A 125 -53.40 -52.78 -30.44
CA GLY A 125 -53.43 -53.91 -29.49
C GLY A 125 -53.62 -53.52 -28.02
N GLU A 126 -54.22 -54.41 -27.20
CA GLU A 126 -54.51 -54.21 -25.76
C GLU A 126 -53.28 -53.94 -24.84
N ASN A 127 -52.06 -54.00 -25.38
CA ASN A 127 -50.78 -53.70 -24.69
C ASN A 127 -49.98 -52.54 -25.35
N GLY A 128 -50.63 -51.68 -26.13
CA GLY A 128 -50.01 -50.61 -26.92
C GLY A 128 -49.51 -49.40 -26.14
N LEU A 129 -48.79 -49.64 -25.05
CA LEU A 129 -48.20 -48.60 -24.20
C LEU A 129 -46.75 -48.38 -24.62
N ILE A 130 -46.45 -47.20 -25.16
CA ILE A 130 -45.08 -46.77 -25.42
C ILE A 130 -44.50 -46.24 -24.10
N ASN A 131 -43.57 -46.97 -23.48
CA ASN A 131 -42.93 -46.55 -22.23
C ASN A 131 -41.61 -45.81 -22.49
N TRP A 132 -41.50 -44.56 -22.03
CA TRP A 132 -40.28 -43.75 -22.07
C TRP A 132 -39.89 -43.25 -20.68
N GLU A 133 -38.67 -43.55 -20.24
CA GLU A 133 -38.21 -43.09 -18.92
C GLU A 133 -37.44 -41.75 -18.97
N GLY A 134 -36.88 -41.37 -20.12
CA GLY A 134 -36.15 -40.12 -20.34
C GLY A 134 -36.97 -38.98 -20.97
N THR A 135 -36.33 -37.84 -21.21
CA THR A 135 -36.93 -36.69 -21.90
C THR A 135 -37.28 -37.05 -23.35
N SER A 136 -38.51 -36.76 -23.76
CA SER A 136 -39.04 -37.17 -25.06
C SER A 136 -39.46 -35.98 -25.91
N LEU A 137 -39.21 -36.01 -27.21
CA LEU A 137 -39.62 -34.98 -28.17
C LEU A 137 -40.40 -35.60 -29.31
N ILE A 138 -41.65 -35.20 -29.52
CA ILE A 138 -42.49 -35.59 -30.65
C ILE A 138 -42.68 -34.38 -31.55
N ASN A 139 -42.36 -34.50 -32.83
CA ASN A 139 -42.51 -33.42 -33.79
C ASN A 139 -43.14 -33.92 -35.10
N ASN A 140 -44.06 -33.15 -35.68
CA ASN A 140 -44.66 -33.40 -36.98
C ASN A 140 -45.18 -34.85 -37.18
N SER A 141 -45.67 -35.48 -36.11
CA SER A 141 -45.95 -36.92 -36.09
C SER A 141 -47.43 -37.20 -35.86
N LEU A 142 -47.93 -38.32 -36.39
CA LEU A 142 -49.28 -38.83 -36.12
C LEU A 142 -49.18 -39.99 -35.12
N ILE A 143 -49.69 -39.78 -33.90
CA ILE A 143 -49.65 -40.76 -32.83
C ILE A 143 -51.05 -41.31 -32.57
N ASN A 144 -51.33 -42.52 -33.04
CA ASN A 144 -52.59 -43.23 -32.81
C ASN A 144 -52.43 -44.36 -31.79
N SER A 145 -51.62 -44.14 -30.75
CA SER A 145 -51.24 -45.13 -29.74
C SER A 145 -51.06 -44.48 -28.38
N ASP A 146 -51.17 -45.26 -27.31
CA ASP A 146 -51.04 -44.74 -25.95
C ASP A 146 -49.55 -44.58 -25.58
N ILE A 147 -49.20 -43.46 -24.95
CA ILE A 147 -47.85 -43.15 -24.47
C ILE A 147 -47.87 -43.10 -22.94
N VAL A 148 -46.86 -43.72 -22.34
CA VAL A 148 -46.52 -43.59 -20.92
C VAL A 148 -45.11 -43.00 -20.83
N CYS A 149 -44.98 -41.81 -20.25
CA CYS A 149 -43.70 -41.18 -19.98
C CYS A 149 -43.45 -41.01 -18.48
N TYR A 150 -42.22 -41.23 -18.04
CA TYR A 150 -41.77 -40.94 -16.67
C TYR A 150 -40.90 -39.67 -16.60
N GLY A 151 -40.34 -39.22 -17.72
CA GLY A 151 -39.65 -37.93 -17.87
C GLY A 151 -40.47 -36.93 -18.70
N PRO A 152 -40.00 -35.68 -18.85
CA PRO A 152 -40.76 -34.63 -19.55
C PRO A 152 -40.91 -34.94 -21.04
N ILE A 153 -42.05 -34.57 -21.63
CA ILE A 153 -42.34 -34.78 -23.05
C ILE A 153 -42.68 -33.46 -23.74
N TYR A 154 -42.10 -33.23 -24.90
CA TYR A 154 -42.33 -32.06 -25.74
C TYR A 154 -43.03 -32.48 -27.03
N ILE A 155 -44.16 -31.86 -27.36
CA ILE A 155 -45.00 -32.23 -28.51
C ILE A 155 -45.23 -31.01 -29.39
N TYR A 156 -44.78 -31.12 -30.63
CA TYR A 156 -44.83 -30.05 -31.62
C TYR A 156 -45.52 -30.49 -32.91
N ASN A 157 -46.41 -29.65 -33.44
CA ASN A 157 -47.05 -29.76 -34.75
C ASN A 157 -47.53 -31.19 -35.08
N SER A 158 -48.06 -31.90 -34.08
CA SER A 158 -48.37 -33.33 -34.18
C SER A 158 -49.88 -33.61 -34.13
N GLN A 159 -50.30 -34.82 -34.48
CA GLN A 159 -51.69 -35.26 -34.37
C GLN A 159 -51.78 -36.42 -33.40
N LEU A 160 -52.48 -36.25 -32.29
CA LEU A 160 -52.53 -37.23 -31.21
C LEU A 160 -53.94 -37.81 -31.08
N TYR A 161 -54.07 -39.13 -31.16
CA TYR A 161 -55.34 -39.85 -31.05
C TYR A 161 -55.39 -40.82 -29.87
N GLY A 162 -54.22 -41.27 -29.36
CA GLY A 162 -54.11 -42.15 -28.20
C GLY A 162 -53.91 -41.41 -26.88
N MET A 163 -54.00 -42.12 -25.75
CA MET A 163 -53.88 -41.55 -24.42
C MET A 163 -52.42 -41.26 -24.06
N ILE A 164 -52.13 -40.11 -23.45
CA ILE A 164 -50.81 -39.81 -22.86
C ILE A 164 -50.91 -39.84 -21.34
N TYR A 165 -50.13 -40.69 -20.70
CA TYR A 165 -49.92 -40.72 -19.26
C TYR A 165 -48.47 -40.30 -18.96
N CYS A 166 -48.25 -39.18 -18.27
CA CYS A 166 -46.91 -38.71 -17.93
C CYS A 166 -46.75 -38.49 -16.42
N GLU A 167 -45.72 -39.07 -15.80
CA GLU A 167 -45.39 -38.75 -14.40
C GLU A 167 -44.58 -37.45 -14.25
N ASP A 168 -44.31 -36.73 -15.35
CA ASP A 168 -43.64 -35.43 -15.34
C ASP A 168 -44.43 -34.40 -16.19
N THR A 169 -43.72 -33.42 -16.75
CA THR A 169 -44.29 -32.27 -17.45
C THR A 169 -44.48 -32.56 -18.94
N VAL A 170 -45.67 -32.28 -19.45
CA VAL A 170 -46.00 -32.35 -20.88
C VAL A 170 -46.03 -30.93 -21.46
N TYR A 171 -45.20 -30.68 -22.46
CA TYR A 171 -45.16 -29.45 -23.24
C TYR A 171 -45.87 -29.67 -24.58
N VAL A 172 -46.88 -28.88 -24.91
CA VAL A 172 -47.63 -29.01 -26.18
C VAL A 172 -47.76 -27.66 -26.87
N ASP A 173 -47.45 -27.60 -28.16
CA ASP A 173 -47.62 -26.40 -28.98
C ASP A 173 -49.00 -26.23 -29.60
N ASP A 174 -49.27 -25.03 -30.12
CA ASP A 174 -50.58 -24.61 -30.65
C ASP A 174 -50.98 -25.34 -31.92
N ASP A 175 -50.00 -25.82 -32.69
CA ASP A 175 -50.22 -26.50 -33.97
C ASP A 175 -50.57 -27.98 -33.78
N THR A 176 -50.35 -28.55 -32.59
CA THR A 176 -50.74 -29.92 -32.28
C THR A 176 -52.27 -30.08 -32.29
N THR A 177 -52.77 -31.18 -32.84
CA THR A 177 -54.21 -31.48 -32.93
C THR A 177 -54.55 -32.79 -32.24
N PHE A 178 -55.77 -32.88 -31.70
CA PHE A 178 -56.21 -34.02 -30.90
C PHE A 178 -57.40 -34.72 -31.56
N GLY A 179 -57.35 -36.04 -31.57
CA GLY A 179 -58.43 -36.91 -32.01
C GLY A 179 -59.56 -36.99 -30.98
N TYR A 180 -60.74 -37.42 -31.42
CA TYR A 180 -61.94 -37.49 -30.56
C TYR A 180 -61.79 -38.41 -29.34
N ASN A 181 -60.89 -39.40 -29.39
CA ASN A 181 -60.64 -40.34 -28.28
C ASN A 181 -59.36 -40.01 -27.50
N PHE A 182 -58.72 -38.87 -27.78
CA PHE A 182 -57.52 -38.45 -27.08
C PHE A 182 -57.82 -38.20 -25.60
N ALA A 183 -56.90 -38.57 -24.72
CA ALA A 183 -56.96 -38.26 -23.30
C ALA A 183 -55.54 -38.00 -22.80
N MET A 184 -55.38 -37.09 -21.86
CA MET A 184 -54.07 -36.83 -21.25
C MET A 184 -54.19 -36.77 -19.73
N ASN A 185 -53.22 -37.39 -19.06
CA ASN A 185 -53.00 -37.30 -17.63
C ASN A 185 -51.51 -37.05 -17.40
N ALA A 186 -51.15 -35.92 -16.79
CA ALA A 186 -49.78 -35.57 -16.51
C ALA A 186 -49.65 -34.86 -15.15
N ASN A 187 -48.48 -34.95 -14.52
CA ASN A 187 -48.21 -34.21 -13.28
C ASN A 187 -48.22 -32.68 -13.51
N SER A 188 -47.78 -32.23 -14.68
CA SER A 188 -47.83 -30.82 -15.09
C SER A 188 -48.03 -30.72 -16.60
N ILE A 189 -48.76 -29.70 -17.05
CA ILE A 189 -49.00 -29.46 -18.48
C ILE A 189 -48.70 -27.99 -18.78
N GLN A 190 -47.74 -27.78 -19.67
CA GLN A 190 -47.39 -26.47 -20.21
C GLN A 190 -47.81 -26.40 -21.67
N THR A 191 -48.78 -25.55 -21.98
CA THR A 191 -49.27 -25.46 -23.35
C THR A 191 -49.88 -24.10 -23.62
N ASN A 192 -49.72 -23.64 -24.85
CA ASN A 192 -50.51 -22.54 -25.39
C ASN A 192 -51.73 -23.08 -26.18
N ASN A 193 -51.81 -24.42 -26.37
CA ASN A 193 -52.84 -25.09 -27.14
C ASN A 193 -54.11 -25.28 -26.32
N THR A 194 -55.02 -24.34 -26.46
CA THR A 194 -56.24 -24.29 -25.66
C THR A 194 -57.25 -25.39 -25.97
N ARG A 195 -57.10 -26.11 -27.09
CA ARG A 195 -57.94 -27.28 -27.40
C ARG A 195 -57.65 -28.47 -26.51
N LEU A 196 -56.45 -28.53 -25.92
CA LEU A 196 -56.05 -29.62 -25.04
C LEU A 196 -56.99 -29.76 -23.84
N LYS A 197 -57.58 -28.66 -23.36
CA LYS A 197 -58.47 -28.65 -22.20
C LYS A 197 -59.70 -29.56 -22.36
N GLU A 198 -60.22 -29.73 -23.58
CA GLU A 198 -61.37 -30.61 -23.84
C GLU A 198 -61.08 -32.08 -23.48
N PHE A 199 -59.79 -32.43 -23.35
CA PHE A 199 -59.29 -33.78 -23.14
C PHE A 199 -58.61 -33.99 -21.77
N LEU A 200 -58.62 -32.96 -20.90
CA LEU A 200 -58.07 -33.03 -19.53
C LEU A 200 -59.15 -33.34 -18.49
N GLY A 201 -58.77 -34.01 -17.39
CA GLY A 201 -59.64 -34.23 -16.24
C GLY A 201 -60.05 -32.92 -15.55
N ILE A 202 -61.23 -32.89 -14.90
CA ILE A 202 -61.94 -31.68 -14.42
C ILE A 202 -61.20 -30.93 -13.27
N HIS A 203 -59.95 -31.27 -12.92
CA HIS A 203 -59.29 -30.80 -11.70
C HIS A 203 -57.88 -30.21 -11.84
N ASP A 204 -57.22 -30.28 -12.99
CA ASP A 204 -55.82 -29.85 -13.13
C ASP A 204 -55.70 -28.47 -13.80
N PRO A 205 -54.88 -27.55 -13.27
CA PRO A 205 -54.63 -26.23 -13.88
C PRO A 205 -53.78 -26.37 -15.15
N ILE A 206 -53.97 -25.47 -16.10
CA ILE A 206 -53.13 -25.34 -17.30
C ILE A 206 -52.20 -24.14 -17.09
N ILE A 207 -50.90 -24.29 -17.35
CA ILE A 207 -49.93 -23.21 -17.23
C ILE A 207 -49.79 -22.50 -18.57
N ILE A 208 -50.16 -21.22 -18.63
CA ILE A 208 -49.96 -20.32 -19.79
C ILE A 208 -49.08 -19.15 -19.33
N ASP A 209 -48.04 -18.79 -20.09
CA ASP A 209 -47.08 -17.72 -19.74
C ASP A 209 -46.55 -17.81 -18.28
N GLY A 210 -46.33 -19.04 -17.79
CA GLY A 210 -45.85 -19.30 -16.42
C GLY A 210 -46.89 -19.14 -15.30
N LYS A 211 -48.18 -18.97 -15.63
CA LYS A 211 -49.27 -18.81 -14.66
C LYS A 211 -50.30 -19.92 -14.77
N GLU A 212 -50.77 -20.43 -13.63
CA GLU A 212 -51.79 -21.48 -13.56
C GLU A 212 -53.19 -20.93 -13.86
N TYR A 213 -53.95 -21.57 -14.75
CA TYR A 213 -55.34 -21.22 -15.06
C TYR A 213 -56.25 -22.43 -14.88
N TYR A 214 -57.35 -22.24 -14.14
CA TYR A 214 -58.35 -23.29 -13.91
C TYR A 214 -59.49 -23.21 -14.92
N ASP A 215 -59.76 -22.01 -15.44
CA ASP A 215 -60.72 -21.76 -16.51
C ASP A 215 -59.99 -21.25 -17.76
N ILE A 216 -60.26 -21.85 -18.92
CA ILE A 216 -59.78 -21.38 -20.22
C ILE A 216 -61.01 -21.25 -21.10
N ILE A 217 -61.17 -20.09 -21.71
CA ILE A 217 -62.29 -19.76 -22.56
C ILE A 217 -61.71 -19.24 -23.85
N GLU A 218 -61.77 -20.07 -24.88
CA GLU A 218 -61.29 -19.69 -26.20
C GLU A 218 -62.33 -19.88 -27.28
N ASN A 219 -62.39 -18.90 -28.20
CA ASN A 219 -63.24 -18.95 -29.39
C ASN A 219 -64.74 -19.10 -29.08
N GLN A 220 -65.19 -18.66 -27.90
CA GLN A 220 -66.57 -18.80 -27.45
C GLN A 220 -67.40 -17.55 -27.70
N THR A 221 -68.72 -17.72 -27.85
CA THR A 221 -69.69 -16.62 -27.73
C THR A 221 -70.58 -16.88 -26.52
N ILE A 222 -70.52 -15.99 -25.53
CA ILE A 222 -71.21 -16.13 -24.24
C ILE A 222 -72.26 -15.03 -24.13
N ASN A 223 -73.52 -15.44 -24.01
CA ASN A 223 -74.67 -14.53 -23.96
C ASN A 223 -75.37 -14.50 -22.59
N GLU A 224 -74.87 -15.24 -21.61
CA GLU A 224 -75.43 -15.32 -20.24
C GLU A 224 -74.47 -14.66 -19.24
N PRO A 225 -74.95 -14.18 -18.07
CA PRO A 225 -74.08 -13.67 -17.02
C PRO A 225 -73.12 -14.74 -16.50
N VAL A 226 -71.84 -14.41 -16.33
CA VAL A 226 -70.82 -15.33 -15.79
C VAL A 226 -70.01 -14.67 -14.68
N THR A 227 -69.74 -15.45 -13.63
CA THR A 227 -68.86 -15.08 -12.53
C THR A 227 -67.70 -16.07 -12.44
N TYR A 228 -66.46 -15.58 -12.51
CA TYR A 228 -65.24 -16.38 -12.31
C TYR A 228 -64.72 -16.20 -10.88
N THR A 229 -64.52 -17.32 -10.19
CA THR A 229 -64.00 -17.38 -8.81
C THR A 229 -62.60 -17.98 -8.71
N LYS A 230 -61.97 -18.28 -9.86
CA LYS A 230 -60.62 -18.85 -10.02
C LYS A 230 -59.85 -18.14 -11.13
N ASN A 231 -58.55 -18.45 -11.28
CA ASN A 231 -57.73 -17.95 -12.40
C ASN A 231 -58.36 -18.36 -13.74
N VAL A 232 -58.66 -17.38 -14.60
CA VAL A 232 -59.24 -17.63 -15.93
C VAL A 232 -58.42 -16.97 -17.04
N TYR A 233 -58.21 -17.72 -18.13
CA TYR A 233 -57.62 -17.24 -19.37
C TYR A 233 -58.71 -17.18 -20.45
N ILE A 234 -59.04 -15.97 -20.91
CA ILE A 234 -60.06 -15.70 -21.93
C ILE A 234 -59.33 -15.22 -23.18
N ASN A 235 -59.40 -15.97 -24.26
CA ASN A 235 -58.77 -15.63 -25.54
C ASN A 235 -59.79 -15.71 -26.68
N ASN A 236 -59.70 -14.79 -27.66
CA ASN A 236 -60.51 -14.78 -28.88
C ASN A 236 -62.03 -15.04 -28.67
N SER A 237 -62.61 -14.53 -27.57
CA SER A 237 -63.99 -14.84 -27.18
C SER A 237 -64.87 -13.60 -27.17
N THR A 238 -66.17 -13.78 -27.39
CA THR A 238 -67.15 -12.69 -27.43
C THR A 238 -68.17 -12.83 -26.29
N TYR A 239 -68.33 -11.79 -25.49
CA TYR A 239 -69.38 -11.71 -24.47
C TYR A 239 -70.43 -10.68 -24.90
N ASN A 240 -71.69 -11.10 -25.06
CA ASN A 240 -72.80 -10.22 -25.45
C ASN A 240 -73.94 -10.36 -24.43
N ASN A 241 -73.95 -9.53 -23.41
CA ASN A 241 -75.02 -9.54 -22.42
C ASN A 241 -75.20 -8.15 -21.79
N ASP A 242 -76.41 -7.60 -21.92
CA ASP A 242 -76.72 -6.24 -21.49
C ASP A 242 -77.07 -6.13 -19.99
N ASN A 243 -77.04 -7.23 -19.23
CA ASN A 243 -77.28 -7.19 -17.79
C ASN A 243 -76.14 -6.47 -17.06
N ARG A 244 -76.50 -5.71 -16.03
CA ARG A 244 -75.51 -5.18 -15.07
C ARG A 244 -74.81 -6.37 -14.39
N TYR A 245 -73.48 -6.37 -14.37
CA TYR A 245 -72.62 -7.45 -13.83
C TYR A 245 -72.62 -8.75 -14.62
N ALA A 246 -72.78 -8.68 -15.95
CA ALA A 246 -72.81 -9.86 -16.79
C ALA A 246 -71.45 -10.57 -16.99
N LEU A 247 -70.32 -9.89 -16.76
CA LEU A 247 -69.02 -10.54 -16.62
C LEU A 247 -68.38 -10.09 -15.31
N GLN A 248 -68.27 -11.01 -14.34
CA GLN A 248 -67.78 -10.73 -13.00
C GLN A 248 -66.55 -11.56 -12.67
N PHE A 249 -65.54 -10.91 -12.08
CA PHE A 249 -64.36 -11.55 -11.51
C PHE A 249 -64.38 -11.36 -9.99
N ASP A 250 -64.56 -12.44 -9.25
CA ASP A 250 -64.70 -12.46 -7.78
C ASP A 250 -63.75 -13.51 -7.20
N HIS A 251 -62.45 -13.24 -7.30
CA HIS A 251 -61.42 -14.20 -6.92
C HIS A 251 -60.35 -13.54 -6.02
N TYR A 252 -60.36 -13.89 -4.74
CA TYR A 252 -59.42 -13.37 -3.74
C TYR A 252 -57.98 -13.80 -4.07
N GLN A 253 -57.09 -12.84 -4.37
CA GLN A 253 -55.65 -13.07 -4.67
C GLN A 253 -55.36 -13.98 -5.88
N LYS A 254 -56.10 -13.80 -6.99
CA LYS A 254 -56.02 -14.65 -8.20
C LYS A 254 -55.84 -13.80 -9.48
N ILE A 255 -55.35 -14.41 -10.57
CA ILE A 255 -54.98 -13.74 -11.82
C ILE A 255 -55.92 -14.17 -12.96
N SER A 256 -56.45 -13.21 -13.70
CA SER A 256 -57.21 -13.43 -14.94
C SER A 256 -56.60 -12.66 -16.11
N VAL A 257 -56.64 -13.27 -17.28
CA VAL A 257 -56.16 -12.66 -18.53
C VAL A 257 -57.28 -12.70 -19.57
N ILE A 258 -57.54 -11.58 -20.22
CA ILE A 258 -58.46 -11.41 -21.33
C ILE A 258 -57.64 -10.88 -22.51
N THR A 259 -57.60 -11.64 -23.60
CA THR A 259 -56.87 -11.27 -24.80
C THR A 259 -57.67 -11.54 -26.07
N ASN A 260 -57.44 -10.77 -27.13
CA ASN A 260 -58.09 -10.92 -28.45
C ASN A 260 -59.64 -10.98 -28.42
N SER A 261 -60.29 -10.50 -27.36
CA SER A 261 -61.70 -10.79 -27.07
C SER A 261 -62.60 -9.56 -27.27
N VAL A 262 -63.90 -9.77 -27.43
CA VAL A 262 -64.90 -8.69 -27.59
C VAL A 262 -65.89 -8.73 -26.41
N LEU A 263 -65.84 -7.73 -25.54
CA LEU A 263 -66.69 -7.62 -24.36
C LEU A 263 -67.78 -6.57 -24.61
N ASN A 264 -68.90 -6.99 -25.19
CA ASN A 264 -70.15 -6.22 -25.30
C ASN A 264 -71.04 -6.48 -24.09
N THR A 265 -70.48 -6.30 -22.89
CA THR A 265 -71.12 -6.66 -21.63
C THR A 265 -70.64 -5.74 -20.51
N TYR A 266 -71.36 -5.73 -19.40
CA TYR A 266 -70.91 -5.04 -18.19
C TYR A 266 -69.82 -5.85 -17.46
N LEU A 267 -68.62 -5.27 -17.34
CA LEU A 267 -67.46 -5.85 -16.66
C LEU A 267 -67.39 -5.35 -15.20
N LEU A 268 -67.48 -6.29 -14.26
CA LEU A 268 -67.29 -6.07 -12.83
C LEU A 268 -66.05 -6.82 -12.33
N THR A 269 -65.11 -6.09 -11.73
CA THR A 269 -63.90 -6.68 -11.15
C THR A 269 -63.92 -6.44 -9.64
N LEU A 270 -64.14 -7.48 -8.84
CA LEU A 270 -64.26 -7.36 -7.39
C LEU A 270 -62.92 -7.48 -6.66
N ASP A 271 -62.07 -8.41 -7.09
CA ASP A 271 -60.77 -8.71 -6.47
C ASP A 271 -59.83 -9.40 -7.46
N GLY A 272 -58.54 -9.46 -7.14
CA GLY A 272 -57.48 -10.09 -7.93
C GLY A 272 -56.78 -9.16 -8.92
N GLU A 273 -56.00 -9.76 -9.82
CA GLU A 273 -55.32 -9.08 -10.93
C GLU A 273 -55.95 -9.48 -12.26
N ILE A 274 -56.33 -8.49 -13.08
CA ILE A 274 -57.01 -8.75 -14.35
C ILE A 274 -56.29 -8.01 -15.45
N TRP A 275 -55.79 -8.75 -16.43
CA TRP A 275 -55.08 -8.22 -17.59
C TRP A 275 -55.99 -8.24 -18.80
N ILE A 276 -56.15 -7.11 -19.48
CA ILE A 276 -56.94 -6.99 -20.70
C ILE A 276 -56.03 -6.44 -21.79
N LYS A 277 -55.82 -7.24 -22.83
CA LYS A 277 -54.95 -6.95 -23.98
C LYS A 277 -55.70 -7.26 -25.28
N ASN A 278 -55.35 -6.59 -26.38
CA ASN A 278 -55.84 -6.82 -27.75
C ASN A 278 -57.36 -7.02 -27.88
N SER A 279 -58.16 -6.43 -26.99
CA SER A 279 -59.59 -6.73 -26.85
C SER A 279 -60.45 -5.51 -27.15
N THR A 280 -61.73 -5.69 -27.44
CA THR A 280 -62.69 -4.60 -27.63
C THR A 280 -63.65 -4.53 -26.44
N LEU A 281 -63.78 -3.37 -25.80
CA LEU A 281 -64.70 -3.13 -24.68
C LEU A 281 -65.83 -2.20 -25.11
N SER A 282 -67.09 -2.61 -24.91
CA SER A 282 -68.27 -1.86 -25.35
C SER A 282 -69.36 -1.67 -24.29
N GLY A 283 -69.21 -2.20 -23.08
CA GLY A 283 -70.21 -2.08 -22.01
C GLY A 283 -69.77 -1.22 -20.81
N GLY A 284 -70.51 -1.33 -19.71
CA GLY A 284 -70.17 -0.66 -18.45
C GLY A 284 -68.98 -1.31 -17.76
N PHE A 285 -68.11 -0.51 -17.13
CA PHE A 285 -66.96 -1.01 -16.37
C PHE A 285 -66.95 -0.48 -14.94
N LEU A 286 -66.87 -1.39 -13.98
CA LEU A 286 -66.80 -1.12 -12.53
C LEU A 286 -65.65 -1.90 -11.91
N ASN A 287 -64.75 -1.18 -11.23
CA ASN A 287 -63.51 -1.74 -10.71
C ASN A 287 -63.34 -1.62 -9.19
N TYR A 288 -63.14 -2.76 -8.54
CA TYR A 288 -62.64 -2.92 -7.18
C TYR A 288 -61.36 -3.77 -7.11
N ALA A 289 -60.86 -4.29 -8.24
CA ALA A 289 -59.65 -5.10 -8.35
C ALA A 289 -58.46 -4.33 -8.95
N ASN A 290 -57.29 -4.97 -9.08
CA ASN A 290 -56.19 -4.43 -9.89
C ASN A 290 -56.41 -4.82 -11.36
N VAL A 291 -56.65 -3.85 -12.23
CA VAL A 291 -56.93 -4.09 -13.65
C VAL A 291 -55.88 -3.41 -14.51
N TYR A 292 -55.33 -4.14 -15.47
CA TYR A 292 -54.31 -3.71 -16.41
C TYR A 292 -54.92 -3.69 -17.82
N ILE A 293 -55.06 -2.51 -18.42
CA ILE A 293 -55.66 -2.33 -19.74
C ILE A 293 -54.65 -1.62 -20.64
N ASP A 294 -54.13 -2.31 -21.65
CA ASP A 294 -53.17 -1.72 -22.56
C ASP A 294 -53.80 -0.88 -23.69
N ASP A 295 -52.97 -0.22 -24.47
CA ASP A 295 -53.34 0.64 -25.58
C ASP A 295 -53.83 -0.14 -26.81
N SER A 296 -53.61 -1.45 -26.85
CA SER A 296 -54.18 -2.33 -27.86
C SER A 296 -55.67 -2.62 -27.63
N VAL A 297 -56.20 -2.31 -26.42
CA VAL A 297 -57.63 -2.43 -26.13
C VAL A 297 -58.43 -1.32 -26.83
N THR A 298 -59.40 -1.70 -27.65
CA THR A 298 -60.32 -0.76 -28.31
C THR A 298 -61.53 -0.47 -27.42
N LEU A 299 -61.70 0.79 -26.99
CA LEU A 299 -62.93 1.23 -26.32
C LEU A 299 -63.92 1.75 -27.35
N THR A 300 -65.12 1.18 -27.42
CA THR A 300 -66.15 1.65 -28.36
C THR A 300 -66.95 2.83 -27.80
N GLU A 301 -67.82 3.41 -28.63
CA GLU A 301 -68.70 4.52 -28.21
C GLU A 301 -69.64 4.16 -27.06
N ASN A 302 -69.98 2.88 -26.92
CA ASN A 302 -70.87 2.38 -25.87
C ASN A 302 -70.15 2.11 -24.54
N PHE A 303 -68.81 2.18 -24.52
CA PHE A 303 -68.04 2.00 -23.29
C PHE A 303 -68.22 3.17 -22.31
N TYR A 304 -68.60 2.86 -21.07
CA TYR A 304 -68.77 3.84 -20.00
C TYR A 304 -68.23 3.31 -18.65
N LEU A 305 -67.74 4.23 -17.83
CA LEU A 305 -67.29 3.95 -16.47
C LEU A 305 -68.47 4.13 -15.50
N ASP A 306 -68.81 3.10 -14.73
CA ASP A 306 -69.89 3.16 -13.74
C ASP A 306 -69.33 3.61 -12.38
N ASN A 307 -69.54 4.88 -12.04
CA ASN A 307 -69.11 5.46 -10.76
C ASN A 307 -70.30 5.50 -9.79
N ASP A 308 -70.41 4.49 -8.91
CA ASP A 308 -71.54 4.35 -7.98
C ASP A 308 -71.51 5.33 -6.79
N GLY A 309 -70.54 6.26 -6.77
CA GLY A 309 -70.34 7.24 -5.71
C GLY A 309 -69.44 6.77 -4.57
N ASN A 310 -69.09 5.47 -4.49
CA ASN A 310 -68.14 4.90 -3.54
C ASN A 310 -67.09 3.97 -4.21
N SER A 311 -67.33 3.53 -5.45
CA SER A 311 -66.65 2.38 -6.06
C SER A 311 -65.24 2.59 -6.58
N PHE A 312 -64.81 3.82 -6.86
CA PHE A 312 -63.42 4.13 -7.24
C PHE A 312 -62.60 4.78 -6.12
N THR A 313 -63.24 5.08 -4.99
CA THR A 313 -62.63 5.80 -3.85
C THR A 313 -62.31 4.88 -2.67
N ASN A 314 -62.80 3.64 -2.69
CA ASN A 314 -62.49 2.64 -1.68
C ASN A 314 -61.20 1.88 -2.05
N SER A 315 -60.33 1.71 -1.07
CA SER A 315 -58.88 1.60 -1.16
C SER A 315 -58.26 0.30 -1.70
N GLU A 316 -58.97 -0.50 -2.51
CA GLU A 316 -58.47 -1.85 -2.87
C GLU A 316 -58.21 -2.08 -4.38
N GLY A 317 -58.91 -1.40 -5.29
CA GLY A 317 -58.73 -1.62 -6.75
C GLY A 317 -58.02 -0.50 -7.51
N LYS A 318 -56.94 -0.81 -8.24
CA LYS A 318 -56.19 0.15 -9.08
C LYS A 318 -56.38 -0.14 -10.57
N ILE A 319 -56.51 0.91 -11.39
CA ILE A 319 -56.51 0.79 -12.86
C ILE A 319 -55.15 1.22 -13.39
N TYR A 320 -54.45 0.30 -14.06
CA TYR A 320 -53.20 0.53 -14.76
C TYR A 320 -53.47 0.59 -16.26
N THR A 321 -53.14 1.68 -16.93
CA THR A 321 -53.41 1.81 -18.36
C THR A 321 -52.52 2.84 -19.05
N ASN A 322 -52.10 2.52 -20.27
CA ASN A 322 -51.52 3.46 -21.24
C ASN A 322 -52.53 3.82 -22.36
N ASN A 323 -53.79 3.37 -22.26
CA ASN A 323 -54.84 3.63 -23.23
C ASN A 323 -55.34 5.08 -23.16
N SER A 324 -54.95 5.91 -24.13
CA SER A 324 -55.25 7.35 -24.15
C SER A 324 -56.74 7.70 -23.96
N LEU A 325 -57.65 6.90 -24.54
CA LEU A 325 -59.09 7.13 -24.44
C LEU A 325 -59.64 6.75 -23.05
N LEU A 326 -59.11 5.68 -22.45
CA LEU A 326 -59.44 5.30 -21.09
C LEU A 326 -58.96 6.35 -20.08
N ILE A 327 -57.71 6.82 -20.25
CA ILE A 327 -57.11 7.89 -19.43
C ILE A 327 -57.98 9.15 -19.46
N GLN A 328 -58.43 9.56 -20.65
CA GLN A 328 -59.34 10.69 -20.79
C GLN A 328 -60.64 10.47 -20.01
N LYS A 329 -61.31 9.32 -20.19
CA LYS A 329 -62.57 9.01 -19.50
C LYS A 329 -62.40 8.93 -17.98
N LEU A 330 -61.31 8.37 -17.47
CA LEU A 330 -61.00 8.29 -16.03
C LEU A 330 -60.76 9.69 -15.44
N SER A 331 -60.02 10.53 -16.17
CA SER A 331 -59.74 11.91 -15.77
C SER A 331 -61.01 12.77 -15.71
N GLU A 332 -61.93 12.59 -16.65
CA GLU A 332 -63.23 13.30 -16.70
C GLU A 332 -64.10 13.03 -15.46
N ILE A 333 -64.01 11.84 -14.87
CA ILE A 333 -64.76 11.46 -13.66
C ILE A 333 -63.94 11.57 -12.36
N GLY A 334 -62.71 12.08 -12.43
CA GLY A 334 -61.83 12.26 -11.27
C GLY A 334 -61.32 10.97 -10.64
N VAL A 335 -61.28 9.86 -11.41
CA VAL A 335 -60.74 8.58 -10.95
C VAL A 335 -59.24 8.52 -11.23
N LYS A 336 -58.47 8.14 -10.21
CA LYS A 336 -57.02 7.98 -10.34
C LYS A 336 -56.70 6.72 -11.15
N TYR A 337 -55.84 6.87 -12.15
CA TYR A 337 -55.21 5.77 -12.88
C TYR A 337 -53.71 5.72 -12.58
N TYR A 338 -53.07 4.64 -13.02
CA TYR A 338 -51.64 4.38 -12.85
C TYR A 338 -51.05 3.97 -14.22
N ASP A 339 -49.76 4.25 -14.43
CA ASP A 339 -49.08 3.78 -15.63
C ASP A 339 -48.96 2.27 -15.66
N MET A 340 -49.02 1.69 -16.85
CA MET A 340 -48.91 0.26 -17.05
C MET A 340 -47.51 -0.24 -16.67
N PRO A 341 -47.38 -1.29 -15.82
CA PRO A 341 -46.09 -1.95 -15.60
C PRO A 341 -45.55 -2.56 -16.90
N ILE A 342 -44.23 -2.60 -17.03
CA ILE A 342 -43.57 -3.22 -18.17
C ILE A 342 -43.47 -4.73 -17.93
N ASP A 343 -43.90 -5.51 -18.92
CA ASP A 343 -43.94 -6.97 -18.93
C ASP A 343 -43.35 -7.46 -20.28
N GLY A 344 -42.64 -8.59 -20.26
CA GLY A 344 -41.93 -9.13 -21.43
C GLY A 344 -40.74 -8.26 -21.90
N ASN A 345 -40.30 -8.49 -23.14
CA ASN A 345 -39.13 -7.80 -23.73
C ASN A 345 -39.49 -6.37 -24.16
N THR A 346 -38.79 -5.36 -23.65
CA THR A 346 -39.03 -3.95 -23.98
C THR A 346 -37.72 -3.18 -24.17
N GLU A 347 -37.65 -2.35 -25.20
CA GLU A 347 -36.55 -1.42 -25.44
C GLU A 347 -37.05 0.03 -25.32
N ILE A 348 -36.36 0.84 -24.50
CA ILE A 348 -36.61 2.27 -24.32
C ILE A 348 -35.34 3.01 -24.72
N ASN A 349 -35.42 3.94 -25.67
CA ASN A 349 -34.24 4.65 -26.16
C ASN A 349 -34.51 6.15 -26.38
N ASP A 350 -33.54 6.99 -25.99
CA ASP A 350 -33.56 8.44 -26.16
C ASP A 350 -34.75 9.15 -25.48
N VAL A 351 -35.15 8.69 -24.28
CA VAL A 351 -36.32 9.20 -23.56
C VAL A 351 -35.92 9.91 -22.26
N VAL A 352 -36.75 10.86 -21.82
CA VAL A 352 -36.72 11.38 -20.44
C VAL A 352 -37.80 10.66 -19.63
N ILE A 353 -37.39 9.80 -18.71
CA ILE A 353 -38.29 9.10 -17.79
C ILE A 353 -38.57 10.04 -16.60
N SER A 354 -39.71 10.70 -16.63
CA SER A 354 -40.15 11.65 -15.60
C SER A 354 -41.21 11.09 -14.65
N GLU A 355 -41.71 9.89 -14.91
CA GLU A 355 -42.69 9.20 -14.07
C GLU A 355 -42.16 7.85 -13.60
N ASN A 356 -42.66 7.39 -12.44
CA ASN A 356 -42.17 6.18 -11.82
C ASN A 356 -42.49 4.96 -12.68
N MET A 357 -41.50 4.09 -12.87
CA MET A 357 -41.62 2.87 -13.65
C MET A 357 -41.65 1.65 -12.73
N THR A 358 -42.44 0.64 -13.11
CA THR A 358 -42.43 -0.68 -12.46
C THR A 358 -42.22 -1.75 -13.51
N ILE A 359 -41.21 -2.60 -13.31
CA ILE A 359 -40.88 -3.74 -14.15
C ILE A 359 -41.26 -5.01 -13.38
N LEU A 360 -42.05 -5.88 -14.00
CA LEU A 360 -42.48 -7.14 -13.40
C LEU A 360 -41.41 -8.23 -13.54
N GLU A 361 -41.58 -9.36 -12.86
CA GLU A 361 -40.61 -10.48 -12.86
C GLU A 361 -40.33 -11.04 -14.25
N SER A 362 -41.35 -11.10 -15.12
CA SER A 362 -41.27 -11.48 -16.53
C SER A 362 -40.72 -10.37 -17.43
N GLY A 363 -40.53 -9.15 -16.91
CA GLY A 363 -40.00 -8.02 -17.65
C GLY A 363 -38.52 -8.19 -17.98
N ASN A 364 -38.16 -7.89 -19.22
CA ASN A 364 -36.78 -7.83 -19.69
C ASN A 364 -36.58 -6.53 -20.48
N VAL A 365 -36.01 -5.54 -19.82
CA VAL A 365 -36.02 -4.15 -20.29
C VAL A 365 -34.61 -3.67 -20.56
N THR A 366 -34.37 -3.12 -21.74
CA THR A 366 -33.15 -2.35 -22.02
C THR A 366 -33.51 -0.88 -22.19
N ILE A 367 -32.93 -0.02 -21.36
CA ILE A 367 -33.05 1.43 -21.46
C ILE A 367 -31.71 1.99 -21.93
N SER A 368 -31.72 2.73 -23.04
CA SER A 368 -30.51 3.28 -23.66
C SER A 368 -30.61 4.79 -23.82
N ASN A 369 -29.46 5.50 -23.69
CA ASN A 369 -29.32 6.93 -23.99
C ASN A 369 -30.38 7.85 -23.35
N SER A 370 -30.89 7.45 -22.20
CA SER A 370 -32.08 8.05 -21.58
C SER A 370 -31.74 8.78 -20.29
N ILE A 371 -32.55 9.78 -19.94
CA ILE A 371 -32.45 10.52 -18.68
C ILE A 371 -33.51 9.99 -17.74
N ILE A 372 -33.11 9.60 -16.53
CA ILE A 372 -33.96 8.99 -15.52
C ILE A 372 -34.11 9.96 -14.34
N ASN A 373 -35.27 10.62 -14.28
CA ASN A 373 -35.63 11.60 -13.25
C ASN A 373 -36.69 11.08 -12.28
N ALA A 374 -37.06 9.81 -12.39
CA ALA A 374 -38.10 9.17 -11.60
C ALA A 374 -37.69 7.77 -11.16
N LYS A 375 -38.42 7.22 -10.19
CA LYS A 375 -38.07 5.94 -9.56
C LYS A 375 -38.31 4.77 -10.50
N ILE A 376 -37.36 3.83 -10.55
CA ILE A 376 -37.52 2.51 -11.15
C ILE A 376 -37.70 1.46 -10.04
N ASN A 377 -38.81 0.72 -10.09
CA ASN A 377 -39.04 -0.48 -9.28
C ASN A 377 -38.79 -1.71 -10.17
N ASN A 378 -37.65 -2.38 -10.01
CA ASN A 378 -37.31 -3.55 -10.83
C ASN A 378 -37.58 -4.86 -10.09
N ASN A 379 -38.46 -5.71 -10.63
CA ASN A 379 -38.60 -7.11 -10.19
C ASN A 379 -38.11 -8.11 -11.25
N GLY A 380 -37.80 -7.66 -12.47
CA GLY A 380 -37.37 -8.50 -13.59
C GLY A 380 -35.91 -8.26 -13.99
N ASN A 381 -35.62 -8.28 -15.28
CA ASN A 381 -34.31 -7.99 -15.84
C ASN A 381 -34.29 -6.57 -16.42
N ILE A 382 -33.34 -5.73 -16.01
CA ILE A 382 -33.13 -4.41 -16.57
C ILE A 382 -31.66 -4.16 -16.88
N THR A 383 -31.40 -3.61 -18.06
CA THR A 383 -30.10 -3.06 -18.46
C THR A 383 -30.26 -1.58 -18.74
N LEU A 384 -29.47 -0.74 -18.07
CA LEU A 384 -29.33 0.68 -18.35
C LEU A 384 -28.00 0.87 -19.09
N PHE A 385 -28.07 1.36 -20.32
CA PHE A 385 -26.91 1.58 -21.19
C PHE A 385 -26.77 3.06 -21.55
N ASN A 386 -25.66 3.68 -21.19
CA ASN A 386 -25.41 5.10 -21.47
C ASN A 386 -26.56 6.02 -20.96
N CYS A 387 -27.12 5.69 -19.80
CA CYS A 387 -28.20 6.45 -19.18
C CYS A 387 -27.67 7.45 -18.15
N SER A 388 -28.39 8.56 -17.99
CA SER A 388 -28.13 9.53 -16.92
C SER A 388 -29.18 9.44 -15.83
N LEU A 389 -28.74 9.21 -14.59
CA LEU A 389 -29.53 9.28 -13.36
C LEU A 389 -29.07 10.49 -12.54
N SER A 390 -28.91 11.65 -13.18
CA SER A 390 -28.22 12.83 -12.63
C SER A 390 -29.18 13.98 -12.34
N ASN A 391 -28.75 14.90 -11.46
CA ASN A 391 -29.47 16.12 -11.08
C ASN A 391 -30.82 15.89 -10.38
N ASN A 392 -30.97 14.76 -9.70
CA ASN A 392 -32.14 14.47 -8.89
C ASN A 392 -32.01 15.10 -7.51
N VAL A 393 -33.09 15.70 -7.01
CA VAL A 393 -33.18 16.24 -5.66
C VAL A 393 -34.30 15.55 -4.91
N MET A 394 -33.98 14.98 -3.77
CA MET A 394 -34.92 14.26 -2.94
C MET A 394 -34.95 14.84 -1.52
N ASN A 395 -36.16 14.99 -0.97
CA ASN A 395 -36.40 15.34 0.42
C ASN A 395 -37.31 14.28 1.06
N ILE A 396 -36.79 13.48 2.00
CA ILE A 396 -37.57 12.51 2.78
C ILE A 396 -38.06 13.16 4.08
N ALA A 397 -39.38 13.19 4.28
CA ALA A 397 -39.97 13.53 5.57
C ALA A 397 -40.04 12.28 6.47
N GLY A 398 -39.49 12.37 7.69
CA GLY A 398 -39.22 11.26 8.60
C GLY A 398 -40.33 10.21 8.73
N VAL A 399 -40.01 8.98 8.33
CA VAL A 399 -40.79 7.77 8.60
C VAL A 399 -39.92 6.81 9.41
N SER A 400 -40.11 6.87 10.73
CA SER A 400 -39.54 5.95 11.73
C SER A 400 -39.51 4.49 11.24
N TRP A 401 -38.31 3.87 11.25
CA TRP A 401 -38.06 2.41 11.22
C TRP A 401 -39.03 1.57 10.35
N SER A 402 -39.50 2.11 9.24
CA SER A 402 -40.48 1.41 8.43
C SER A 402 -39.76 0.30 7.67
N THR A 403 -40.30 -0.91 7.73
CA THR A 403 -39.79 -2.11 7.04
C THR A 403 -39.79 -1.99 5.50
N ASN A 404 -40.31 -0.88 4.96
CA ASN A 404 -40.32 -0.57 3.52
C ASN A 404 -39.11 0.30 3.14
N ILE A 405 -37.92 -0.24 3.32
CA ILE A 405 -36.63 0.34 2.90
C ILE A 405 -36.64 0.40 1.37
N ASN A 406 -37.09 1.46 0.72
CA ASN A 406 -37.16 1.53 -0.75
C ASN A 406 -36.00 2.36 -1.31
N GLY A 407 -35.32 1.86 -2.34
CA GLY A 407 -34.39 2.69 -3.13
C GLY A 407 -35.13 3.83 -3.79
N PHE A 408 -34.45 4.95 -4.05
CA PHE A 408 -35.13 6.13 -4.56
C PHE A 408 -35.09 6.27 -6.07
N LEU A 409 -33.91 6.22 -6.69
CA LEU A 409 -33.85 6.18 -8.15
C LEU A 409 -34.05 4.76 -8.64
N VAL A 410 -33.45 3.79 -7.97
CA VAL A 410 -33.61 2.37 -8.31
C VAL A 410 -33.84 1.52 -7.07
N ASP A 411 -34.97 0.81 -7.05
CA ASP A 411 -35.32 -0.22 -6.08
C ASP A 411 -35.31 -1.56 -6.80
N ASN A 412 -34.22 -2.32 -6.63
CA ASN A 412 -33.95 -3.54 -7.37
C ASN A 412 -34.26 -4.79 -6.53
N LYS A 413 -35.08 -5.67 -7.11
CA LYS A 413 -35.42 -7.01 -6.62
C LYS A 413 -35.20 -8.11 -7.69
N GLY A 414 -34.77 -7.73 -8.90
CA GLY A 414 -34.40 -8.64 -9.97
C GLY A 414 -32.94 -8.43 -10.43
N ASN A 415 -32.66 -8.57 -11.72
CA ASN A 415 -31.32 -8.36 -12.26
C ASN A 415 -31.17 -6.94 -12.83
N LEU A 416 -30.16 -6.20 -12.36
CA LEU A 416 -29.88 -4.84 -12.78
C LEU A 416 -28.44 -4.72 -13.30
N SER A 417 -28.28 -4.25 -14.54
CA SER A 417 -26.98 -3.91 -15.12
C SER A 417 -26.93 -2.43 -15.47
N LEU A 418 -25.88 -1.73 -15.01
CA LEU A 418 -25.55 -0.37 -15.41
C LEU A 418 -24.24 -0.41 -16.21
N VAL A 419 -24.31 0.07 -17.45
CA VAL A 419 -23.18 0.12 -18.38
C VAL A 419 -23.09 1.52 -18.95
N ASP A 420 -21.91 2.14 -18.84
CA ASP A 420 -21.66 3.51 -19.33
C ASP A 420 -22.60 4.58 -18.71
N CYS A 421 -23.14 4.33 -17.52
CA CYS A 421 -24.13 5.20 -16.90
C CYS A 421 -23.48 6.35 -16.10
N TYR A 422 -24.18 7.48 -16.04
CA TYR A 422 -23.79 8.68 -15.29
C TYR A 422 -24.77 8.95 -14.16
N ILE A 423 -24.26 9.03 -12.94
CA ILE A 423 -25.05 9.29 -11.74
C ILE A 423 -24.39 10.44 -11.00
N GLU A 424 -24.80 11.66 -11.34
CA GLU A 424 -24.07 12.86 -10.92
C GLU A 424 -24.94 13.96 -10.35
N ASN A 425 -24.37 14.77 -9.46
CA ASN A 425 -24.99 15.98 -8.91
C ASN A 425 -26.38 15.70 -8.29
N ASN A 426 -26.58 14.52 -7.72
CA ASN A 426 -27.81 14.21 -7.01
C ASN A 426 -27.71 14.69 -5.56
N THR A 427 -28.81 15.19 -5.00
CA THR A 427 -28.89 15.64 -3.61
C THR A 427 -30.00 14.92 -2.87
N PHE A 428 -29.69 14.31 -1.72
CA PHE A 428 -30.62 13.52 -0.92
C PHE A 428 -30.68 14.07 0.50
N ASN A 429 -31.78 14.71 0.88
CA ASN A 429 -32.00 15.20 2.24
C ASN A 429 -33.05 14.33 2.94
N GLY A 430 -32.82 13.89 4.16
CA GLY A 430 -33.79 13.08 4.91
C GLY A 430 -33.59 13.13 6.42
N SER A 431 -34.49 12.51 7.18
CA SER A 431 -34.28 12.20 8.60
C SER A 431 -34.87 10.81 8.90
N ASP A 432 -34.19 10.02 9.74
CA ASP A 432 -34.69 8.72 10.27
C ASP A 432 -34.99 7.59 9.25
N VAL A 433 -34.12 7.35 8.25
CA VAL A 433 -34.31 6.26 7.24
C VAL A 433 -33.05 5.40 7.05
N TYR A 434 -33.24 4.08 6.88
CA TYR A 434 -32.20 3.13 6.42
C TYR A 434 -32.49 2.80 4.94
N ALA A 435 -31.72 3.31 3.98
CA ALA A 435 -31.95 3.07 2.55
C ALA A 435 -30.74 3.44 1.67
N GLY A 436 -30.66 2.83 0.47
CA GLY A 436 -29.79 3.28 -0.61
C GLY A 436 -30.38 4.52 -1.29
N ALA A 437 -29.71 5.66 -1.15
CA ALA A 437 -30.16 6.95 -1.65
C ALA A 437 -30.29 6.98 -3.18
N ILE A 438 -29.44 6.23 -3.89
CA ILE A 438 -29.50 6.09 -5.34
C ILE A 438 -30.05 4.72 -5.69
N LEU A 439 -29.40 3.67 -5.18
CA LEU A 439 -29.68 2.29 -5.54
C LEU A 439 -29.85 1.45 -4.28
N ASN A 440 -30.95 0.72 -4.22
CA ASN A 440 -31.19 -0.29 -3.20
C ASN A 440 -31.38 -1.64 -3.87
N ASN A 441 -30.45 -2.57 -3.66
CA ASN A 441 -30.47 -3.91 -4.21
C ASN A 441 -30.86 -4.92 -3.13
N LYS A 442 -32.05 -5.52 -3.22
CA LYS A 442 -32.63 -6.40 -2.20
C LYS A 442 -32.62 -7.86 -2.65
N ASN A 443 -31.69 -8.67 -2.14
CA ASN A 443 -31.58 -10.10 -2.47
C ASN A 443 -31.57 -10.36 -4.00
N ALA A 444 -30.98 -9.46 -4.77
CA ALA A 444 -31.02 -9.47 -6.23
C ALA A 444 -29.62 -9.29 -6.85
N ALA A 445 -29.48 -9.39 -8.17
CA ALA A 445 -28.17 -9.25 -8.83
C ALA A 445 -27.94 -7.82 -9.33
N LEU A 446 -26.74 -7.30 -9.07
CA LEU A 446 -26.25 -6.01 -9.56
C LEU A 446 -24.98 -6.20 -10.39
N SER A 447 -24.87 -5.46 -11.50
CA SER A 447 -23.66 -5.34 -12.31
C SER A 447 -23.39 -3.86 -12.61
N LEU A 448 -22.17 -3.41 -12.30
CA LEU A 448 -21.69 -2.07 -12.59
C LEU A 448 -20.48 -2.17 -13.52
N ASN A 449 -20.57 -1.57 -14.70
CA ASN A 449 -19.48 -1.49 -15.66
C ASN A 449 -19.35 -0.07 -16.21
N ASN A 450 -18.14 0.49 -16.16
CA ASN A 450 -17.84 1.83 -16.68
C ASN A 450 -18.84 2.92 -16.21
N THR A 451 -19.29 2.81 -14.96
CA THR A 451 -20.34 3.66 -14.40
C THR A 451 -19.75 4.70 -13.46
N LYS A 452 -20.28 5.93 -13.52
CA LYS A 452 -19.74 7.09 -12.79
C LYS A 452 -20.71 7.61 -11.74
N PHE A 453 -20.22 7.78 -10.53
CA PHE A 453 -20.91 8.37 -9.39
C PHE A 453 -20.17 9.61 -8.93
N ASN A 454 -20.58 10.79 -9.40
CA ASN A 454 -19.81 12.03 -9.17
C ASN A 454 -20.62 13.13 -8.50
N ASN A 455 -20.03 13.80 -7.51
CA ASN A 455 -20.62 14.96 -6.84
C ASN A 455 -22.03 14.68 -6.28
N ASN A 456 -22.30 13.45 -5.85
CA ASN A 456 -23.56 13.14 -5.17
C ASN A 456 -23.44 13.54 -3.71
N ASP A 457 -24.47 14.20 -3.19
CA ASP A 457 -24.52 14.69 -1.82
C ASP A 457 -25.71 14.06 -1.09
N VAL A 458 -25.44 13.32 -0.03
CA VAL A 458 -26.45 12.82 0.90
C VAL A 458 -26.36 13.71 2.15
N GLY A 459 -27.31 14.63 2.26
CA GLY A 459 -27.34 15.72 3.22
C GLY A 459 -27.45 15.31 4.69
N ASP A 460 -27.49 16.30 5.58
CA ASP A 460 -27.45 16.16 7.05
C ASP A 460 -28.63 15.35 7.60
N VAL A 461 -28.36 14.06 7.86
CA VAL A 461 -29.29 13.11 8.45
C VAL A 461 -28.91 12.92 9.90
N SER A 462 -29.40 13.81 10.77
CA SER A 462 -29.15 13.79 12.22
C SER A 462 -29.36 12.45 12.96
N LYS A 463 -29.94 11.42 12.31
CA LYS A 463 -30.21 10.06 12.84
C LYS A 463 -30.36 8.95 11.77
N ALA A 464 -30.06 9.19 10.49
CA ALA A 464 -30.35 8.22 9.42
C ALA A 464 -29.11 7.44 8.95
N SER A 465 -29.32 6.21 8.51
CA SER A 465 -28.32 5.28 7.99
C SER A 465 -28.47 5.18 6.47
N LEU A 466 -28.08 6.25 5.76
CA LEU A 466 -28.15 6.31 4.30
C LEU A 466 -26.79 5.99 3.69
N CYS A 467 -26.78 5.26 2.59
CA CYS A 467 -25.62 5.05 1.71
C CYS A 467 -26.01 5.39 0.27
N LEU A 468 -25.09 5.64 -0.66
CA LEU A 468 -25.46 5.83 -2.08
C LEU A 468 -26.01 4.52 -2.66
N ILE A 469 -25.30 3.42 -2.39
CA ILE A 469 -25.65 2.07 -2.81
C ILE A 469 -25.83 1.21 -1.58
N LEU A 470 -27.08 0.79 -1.32
CA LEU A 470 -27.38 -0.26 -0.36
C LEU A 470 -27.48 -1.57 -1.12
N ASN A 471 -26.53 -2.48 -0.90
CA ASN A 471 -26.59 -3.81 -1.51
C ASN A 471 -26.79 -4.90 -0.45
N LEU A 472 -27.94 -5.57 -0.51
CA LEU A 472 -28.29 -6.78 0.26
C LEU A 472 -28.39 -8.02 -0.66
N GLY A 473 -27.91 -7.91 -1.90
CA GLY A 473 -27.93 -8.98 -2.90
C GLY A 473 -26.52 -9.33 -3.39
N THR A 474 -26.45 -10.00 -4.55
CA THR A 474 -25.18 -10.37 -5.18
C THR A 474 -24.70 -9.28 -6.13
N ILE A 475 -23.40 -8.98 -6.12
CA ILE A 475 -22.78 -8.12 -7.14
C ILE A 475 -21.98 -9.03 -8.06
N SER A 476 -22.44 -9.12 -9.30
CA SER A 476 -21.86 -9.98 -10.34
C SER A 476 -20.63 -9.36 -11.00
N CYS A 477 -20.55 -8.02 -11.05
CA CYS A 477 -19.44 -7.27 -11.64
C CYS A 477 -19.37 -5.85 -11.07
N TRP A 478 -18.17 -5.38 -10.75
CA TRP A 478 -17.86 -3.97 -10.50
C TRP A 478 -16.51 -3.65 -11.15
N ASP A 479 -16.53 -3.10 -12.35
CA ASP A 479 -15.34 -2.87 -13.16
C ASP A 479 -15.33 -1.47 -13.77
N ASN A 480 -14.14 -0.86 -13.77
CA ASN A 480 -13.85 0.44 -14.38
C ASN A 480 -14.82 1.56 -13.93
N CYS A 481 -15.25 1.55 -12.68
CA CYS A 481 -16.19 2.53 -12.16
C CYS A 481 -15.47 3.69 -11.46
N GLU A 482 -16.10 4.87 -11.44
CA GLU A 482 -15.57 6.08 -10.82
C GLU A 482 -16.51 6.60 -9.73
N PHE A 483 -15.97 6.89 -8.56
CA PHE A 483 -16.67 7.51 -7.43
C PHE A 483 -15.89 8.73 -6.97
N VAL A 484 -16.30 9.91 -7.41
CA VAL A 484 -15.51 11.15 -7.24
C VAL A 484 -16.31 12.25 -6.56
N ASN A 485 -15.72 12.88 -5.54
CA ASN A 485 -16.27 14.02 -4.78
C ASN A 485 -17.67 13.76 -4.19
N ASN A 486 -17.99 12.53 -3.81
CA ASN A 486 -19.26 12.26 -3.16
C ASN A 486 -19.18 12.60 -1.67
N SER A 487 -20.27 13.18 -1.16
CA SER A 487 -20.42 13.66 0.20
C SER A 487 -21.59 12.96 0.87
N LEU A 488 -21.41 12.52 2.11
CA LEU A 488 -22.47 11.94 2.93
C LEU A 488 -22.29 12.39 4.38
N ASN A 489 -23.23 13.19 4.88
CA ASN A 489 -23.27 13.67 6.26
C ASN A 489 -24.11 12.70 7.12
N SER A 490 -23.74 11.42 7.13
CA SER A 490 -24.40 10.38 7.92
C SER A 490 -23.36 9.53 8.68
N TYR A 491 -23.81 8.78 9.69
CA TYR A 491 -22.98 7.79 10.40
C TYR A 491 -22.61 6.55 9.54
N ASN A 492 -23.07 6.46 8.29
CA ASN A 492 -22.95 5.31 7.38
C ASN A 492 -22.09 5.61 6.13
N ASP A 493 -21.90 4.62 5.24
CA ASP A 493 -20.86 4.60 4.18
C ASP A 493 -21.36 4.99 2.78
N LEU A 494 -20.45 5.28 1.84
CA LEU A 494 -20.70 5.55 0.41
C LEU A 494 -21.42 4.39 -0.26
N ALA A 495 -20.90 3.18 -0.11
CA ALA A 495 -21.56 1.93 -0.44
C ALA A 495 -21.52 1.02 0.78
N THR A 496 -22.64 0.96 1.51
CA THR A 496 -22.83 -0.05 2.54
C THR A 496 -23.39 -1.29 1.87
N ILE A 497 -22.56 -2.32 1.75
CA ILE A 497 -22.99 -3.61 1.22
C ILE A 497 -23.36 -4.46 2.43
N GLY A 498 -24.59 -4.27 2.92
CA GLY A 498 -25.10 -4.98 4.09
C GLY A 498 -25.13 -6.49 3.85
N TYR A 499 -24.58 -7.26 4.79
CA TYR A 499 -24.66 -8.72 4.85
C TYR A 499 -24.67 -9.39 3.47
N THR A 500 -23.58 -9.29 2.69
CA THR A 500 -23.36 -10.30 1.65
C THR A 500 -23.41 -11.65 2.38
N PRO A 501 -24.28 -12.60 1.97
CA PRO A 501 -24.21 -13.95 2.52
C PRO A 501 -22.77 -14.44 2.43
N ASP A 502 -22.28 -15.16 3.44
CA ASP A 502 -20.87 -15.56 3.56
C ASP A 502 -20.31 -16.26 2.31
N GLU A 503 -21.20 -16.76 1.44
CA GLU A 503 -20.92 -17.46 0.18
C GLU A 503 -20.54 -16.54 -1.01
N PHE A 504 -20.72 -15.22 -0.93
CA PHE A 504 -20.47 -14.29 -2.04
C PHE A 504 -19.32 -13.32 -1.76
N THR A 505 -18.42 -13.14 -2.75
CA THR A 505 -17.31 -12.17 -2.72
C THR A 505 -17.59 -11.02 -3.68
N LEU A 506 -17.52 -9.77 -3.22
CA LEU A 506 -17.53 -8.60 -4.10
C LEU A 506 -16.18 -8.48 -4.81
N ASN A 507 -16.20 -8.43 -6.15
CA ASN A 507 -15.00 -8.16 -6.94
C ASN A 507 -15.04 -6.74 -7.49
N VAL A 508 -14.12 -5.88 -7.04
CA VAL A 508 -13.93 -4.52 -7.54
C VAL A 508 -12.64 -4.46 -8.34
N THR A 509 -12.72 -4.03 -9.59
CA THR A 509 -11.57 -4.00 -10.49
C THR A 509 -11.45 -2.66 -11.21
N ASN A 510 -10.20 -2.22 -11.42
CA ASN A 510 -9.84 -1.04 -12.23
C ASN A 510 -10.61 0.25 -11.90
N SER A 511 -11.04 0.41 -10.65
CA SER A 511 -11.97 1.48 -10.26
C SER A 511 -11.26 2.62 -9.52
N LEU A 512 -11.84 3.81 -9.60
CA LEU A 512 -11.32 5.03 -8.97
C LEU A 512 -12.27 5.53 -7.89
N PHE A 513 -11.72 5.79 -6.70
CA PHE A 513 -12.42 6.38 -5.56
C PHE A 513 -11.65 7.60 -5.10
N GLU A 514 -12.13 8.80 -5.40
CA GLU A 514 -11.38 10.04 -5.18
C GLU A 514 -12.17 11.12 -4.44
N ASN A 515 -11.54 11.75 -3.44
CA ASN A 515 -12.08 12.90 -2.71
C ASN A 515 -13.45 12.65 -2.06
N ASN A 516 -13.79 11.41 -1.70
CA ASN A 516 -15.04 11.14 -1.02
C ASN A 516 -14.90 11.47 0.47
N THR A 517 -15.90 12.12 1.05
CA THR A 517 -15.86 12.54 2.47
C THR A 517 -16.41 11.50 3.44
N VAL A 518 -16.56 10.26 2.99
CA VAL A 518 -17.19 9.14 3.71
C VAL A 518 -16.43 7.84 3.53
N LYS A 519 -16.75 6.85 4.38
CA LYS A 519 -16.24 5.50 4.20
C LYS A 519 -16.62 5.00 2.81
N VAL A 520 -15.69 4.49 2.01
CA VAL A 520 -15.96 4.09 0.62
C VAL A 520 -16.66 2.73 0.56
N PHE A 521 -16.17 1.73 1.30
CA PHE A 521 -16.74 0.38 1.32
C PHE A 521 -16.91 -0.21 2.73
N GLU A 522 -18.02 -0.94 2.90
CA GLU A 522 -18.22 -1.91 3.99
C GLU A 522 -18.80 -3.22 3.44
N ALA A 523 -18.13 -4.36 3.63
CA ALA A 523 -18.58 -5.68 3.15
C ALA A 523 -18.02 -6.86 3.97
N SER A 524 -18.68 -8.03 3.97
CA SER A 524 -18.11 -9.22 4.62
C SER A 524 -16.96 -9.81 3.82
N ASN A 525 -17.13 -10.07 2.52
CA ASN A 525 -16.10 -10.63 1.64
C ASN A 525 -15.85 -9.73 0.43
N MET A 526 -14.59 -9.38 0.19
CA MET A 526 -14.23 -8.48 -0.89
C MET A 526 -12.86 -8.82 -1.49
N SER A 527 -12.76 -8.69 -2.80
CA SER A 527 -11.52 -8.69 -3.56
C SER A 527 -11.44 -7.40 -4.37
N ILE A 528 -10.31 -6.70 -4.28
CA ILE A 528 -10.06 -5.48 -5.01
C ILE A 528 -8.75 -5.61 -5.77
N SER A 529 -8.79 -5.33 -7.08
CA SER A 529 -7.59 -5.31 -7.90
C SER A 529 -7.47 -4.09 -8.81
N GLY A 530 -6.25 -3.62 -9.03
CA GLY A 530 -5.94 -2.56 -9.99
C GLY A 530 -6.63 -1.22 -9.72
N SER A 531 -7.12 -0.99 -8.51
CA SER A 531 -7.98 0.14 -8.16
C SER A 531 -7.23 1.22 -7.38
N VAL A 532 -7.75 2.44 -7.42
CA VAL A 532 -7.13 3.63 -6.82
C VAL A 532 -8.07 4.29 -5.83
N PHE A 533 -7.60 4.49 -4.61
CA PHE A 533 -8.27 5.22 -3.53
C PHE A 533 -7.44 6.44 -3.20
N ASN A 534 -7.91 7.62 -3.61
CA ASN A 534 -7.17 8.87 -3.46
C ASN A 534 -7.93 9.89 -2.60
N ASN A 535 -7.30 10.39 -1.55
CA ASN A 535 -7.79 11.51 -0.74
C ASN A 535 -9.21 11.31 -0.18
N ASN A 536 -9.60 10.07 0.14
CA ASN A 536 -10.88 9.81 0.81
C ASN A 536 -10.73 10.05 2.31
N LYS A 537 -11.52 10.97 2.88
CA LYS A 537 -11.30 11.48 4.24
C LYS A 537 -12.60 11.65 5.00
N TYR A 538 -12.64 11.15 6.22
CA TYR A 538 -13.72 11.46 7.16
C TYR A 538 -13.18 12.40 8.23
N VAL A 539 -13.85 13.53 8.41
CA VAL A 539 -13.47 14.55 9.38
C VAL A 539 -14.58 14.69 10.42
N PHE A 540 -14.37 14.13 11.60
CA PHE A 540 -15.29 14.25 12.71
C PHE A 540 -14.90 15.46 13.58
N LEU A 541 -15.65 16.56 13.44
CA LEU A 541 -15.33 17.86 14.07
C LEU A 541 -16.16 18.18 15.31
N GLU A 542 -17.21 17.42 15.62
CA GLU A 542 -18.09 17.76 16.74
C GLU A 542 -17.41 17.51 18.09
N GLY A 543 -17.57 18.44 19.03
CA GLY A 543 -17.19 18.23 20.43
C GLY A 543 -18.39 17.65 21.18
N GLY A 544 -18.39 16.35 21.44
CA GLY A 544 -19.52 15.69 22.10
C GLY A 544 -19.36 15.58 23.61
N THR A 545 -20.47 15.18 24.23
CA THR A 545 -20.55 14.82 25.65
C THR A 545 -19.82 13.50 25.92
N PRO A 546 -19.29 13.28 27.14
CA PRO A 546 -18.74 11.99 27.57
C PRO A 546 -19.63 10.80 27.20
N GLY A 547 -19.13 9.85 26.39
CA GLY A 547 -19.81 8.58 26.07
C GLY A 547 -20.78 8.57 24.88
N GLY A 548 -20.77 9.58 24.00
CA GLY A 548 -21.61 9.61 22.80
C GLY A 548 -20.83 9.47 21.49
N GLY A 549 -21.03 8.37 20.75
CA GLY A 549 -20.64 8.19 19.35
C GLY A 549 -19.64 7.05 19.08
N GLU A 550 -20.01 6.13 18.19
CA GLU A 550 -19.06 5.23 17.50
C GLU A 550 -18.41 6.03 16.36
N GLU A 551 -17.08 6.17 16.33
CA GLU A 551 -16.41 6.73 15.15
C GLU A 551 -16.24 5.65 14.09
N PRO A 552 -16.29 6.03 12.80
CA PRO A 552 -16.01 5.09 11.74
C PRO A 552 -14.58 4.57 11.86
N SER A 553 -14.40 3.34 11.41
CA SER A 553 -13.10 2.69 11.25
C SER A 553 -12.96 2.24 9.80
N GLY A 554 -11.76 2.30 9.23
CA GLY A 554 -11.53 2.06 7.80
C GLY A 554 -12.12 3.16 6.93
N MET A 555 -11.31 4.04 6.31
CA MET A 555 -11.87 5.05 5.38
C MET A 555 -12.13 4.54 3.99
N ALA A 556 -11.14 3.90 3.38
CA ALA A 556 -11.32 3.37 2.05
C ALA A 556 -12.14 2.09 2.17
N ILE A 557 -11.73 1.16 3.03
CA ILE A 557 -12.34 -0.17 3.06
C ILE A 557 -12.46 -0.67 4.49
N THR A 558 -13.64 -1.19 4.83
CA THR A 558 -13.87 -2.03 6.01
C THR A 558 -14.42 -3.38 5.56
N ALA A 559 -13.72 -4.47 5.88
CA ALA A 559 -14.21 -5.80 5.50
C ALA A 559 -13.80 -6.94 6.44
N ALA A 560 -14.62 -7.99 6.52
CA ALA A 560 -14.24 -9.17 7.32
C ALA A 560 -13.15 -9.99 6.62
N ASN A 561 -13.31 -10.28 5.33
CA ASN A 561 -12.34 -10.98 4.48
C ASN A 561 -12.02 -10.10 3.28
N LEU A 562 -10.77 -9.68 3.13
CA LEU A 562 -10.34 -8.73 2.12
C LEU A 562 -9.08 -9.21 1.40
N VAL A 563 -9.13 -9.21 0.07
CA VAL A 563 -7.97 -9.40 -0.81
C VAL A 563 -7.72 -8.12 -1.58
N VAL A 564 -6.48 -7.61 -1.55
CA VAL A 564 -6.06 -6.38 -2.22
C VAL A 564 -4.83 -6.65 -3.08
N GLU A 565 -4.96 -6.42 -4.38
CA GLU A 565 -3.87 -6.68 -5.34
C GLU A 565 -3.65 -5.51 -6.28
N ASN A 566 -2.40 -5.06 -6.42
CA ASN A 566 -2.06 -4.01 -7.41
C ASN A 566 -2.83 -2.70 -7.20
N CYS A 567 -3.16 -2.35 -5.95
CA CYS A 567 -3.96 -1.18 -5.62
C CYS A 567 -3.12 -0.03 -5.08
N THR A 568 -3.64 1.20 -5.19
CA THR A 568 -3.03 2.40 -4.62
C THR A 568 -3.98 3.07 -3.63
N PHE A 569 -3.48 3.36 -2.42
CA PHE A 569 -4.16 4.09 -1.36
C PHE A 569 -3.32 5.32 -1.03
N ASP A 570 -3.70 6.48 -1.58
CA ASP A 570 -3.00 7.74 -1.36
C ASP A 570 -3.86 8.72 -0.57
N ALA A 571 -3.28 9.34 0.45
CA ALA A 571 -3.88 10.41 1.24
C ALA A 571 -5.26 10.09 1.85
N ASN A 572 -5.59 8.82 2.07
CA ASN A 572 -6.83 8.44 2.75
C ASN A 572 -6.65 8.65 4.25
N GLY A 573 -7.71 9.02 4.96
CA GLY A 573 -7.54 9.15 6.40
C GLY A 573 -8.73 9.54 7.23
N ILE A 574 -8.64 9.15 8.50
CA ILE A 574 -9.59 9.49 9.55
C ILE A 574 -9.02 10.67 10.32
N ILE A 575 -9.81 11.73 10.46
CA ILE A 575 -9.47 12.88 11.30
C ILE A 575 -10.59 13.05 12.34
N SER A 576 -10.34 12.63 13.57
CA SER A 576 -11.26 12.86 14.69
C SER A 576 -10.74 13.92 15.65
N LYS A 577 -11.54 14.96 15.88
CA LYS A 577 -11.28 15.99 16.89
C LYS A 577 -12.06 15.76 18.19
N HIS A 578 -12.70 14.60 18.35
CA HIS A 578 -13.58 14.32 19.47
C HIS A 578 -12.85 13.62 20.63
N GLN A 579 -12.72 14.29 21.79
CA GLN A 579 -11.92 13.79 22.91
C GLN A 579 -12.48 12.58 23.66
N TYR A 580 -13.80 12.33 23.53
CA TYR A 580 -14.55 11.32 24.29
C TYR A 580 -15.17 10.23 23.43
N ALA A 581 -14.62 9.99 22.24
CA ALA A 581 -15.19 9.03 21.32
C ALA A 581 -14.88 7.60 21.75
N PHE A 582 -15.88 6.72 21.57
CA PHE A 582 -15.81 5.34 22.07
C PHE A 582 -14.89 4.44 21.23
N LEU A 583 -14.88 4.60 19.91
CA LEU A 583 -13.98 3.91 18.98
C LEU A 583 -13.16 5.00 18.32
N GLY A 584 -11.86 5.12 18.57
CA GLY A 584 -11.09 6.30 18.22
C GLY A 584 -10.48 6.34 16.81
N GLY A 585 -11.18 5.78 15.83
CA GLY A 585 -10.72 5.62 14.44
C GLY A 585 -9.56 4.64 14.27
N ASP A 586 -9.81 3.47 13.68
CA ASP A 586 -8.78 2.49 13.31
C ASP A 586 -8.73 2.33 11.79
N GLY A 587 -7.55 2.15 11.19
CA GLY A 587 -7.41 1.83 9.76
C GLY A 587 -7.64 3.05 8.86
N GLY A 588 -6.65 3.94 8.76
CA GLY A 588 -6.80 5.18 7.98
C GLY A 588 -7.08 4.96 6.48
N ALA A 589 -6.62 3.84 5.90
CA ALA A 589 -7.09 3.37 4.59
C ALA A 589 -7.93 2.10 4.71
N ILE A 590 -7.42 1.06 5.37
CA ILE A 590 -8.07 -0.26 5.45
C ILE A 590 -8.27 -0.68 6.91
N LYS A 591 -9.47 -1.20 7.22
CA LYS A 591 -9.72 -2.05 8.39
C LYS A 591 -10.23 -3.42 7.96
N ALA A 592 -9.58 -4.50 8.41
CA ALA A 592 -10.06 -5.84 8.09
C ALA A 592 -9.87 -6.88 9.19
N SER A 593 -10.67 -7.95 9.20
CA SER A 593 -10.43 -9.09 10.08
C SER A 593 -9.42 -10.06 9.49
N ASN A 594 -9.62 -10.51 8.25
CA ASN A 594 -8.71 -11.35 7.48
C ASN A 594 -8.29 -10.59 6.23
N LEU A 595 -7.00 -10.34 6.06
CA LEU A 595 -6.49 -9.48 5.00
C LEU A 595 -5.37 -10.16 4.23
N VAL A 596 -5.43 -10.10 2.91
CA VAL A 596 -4.30 -10.37 2.02
C VAL A 596 -4.02 -9.12 1.21
N VAL A 597 -2.79 -8.61 1.27
CA VAL A 597 -2.33 -7.47 0.46
C VAL A 597 -1.10 -7.89 -0.32
N ASN A 598 -1.13 -7.67 -1.63
CA ASN A 598 0.02 -7.92 -2.49
C ASN A 598 0.22 -6.79 -3.49
N ASN A 599 1.49 -6.45 -3.73
CA ASN A 599 1.93 -5.49 -4.75
C ASN A 599 1.15 -4.17 -4.72
N SER A 600 0.87 -3.65 -3.53
CA SER A 600 0.03 -2.46 -3.35
C SER A 600 0.82 -1.32 -2.70
N ARG A 601 0.31 -0.09 -2.81
CA ARG A 601 1.01 1.11 -2.34
C ARG A 601 0.13 1.94 -1.43
N PHE A 602 0.64 2.29 -0.25
CA PHE A 602 -0.01 3.06 0.79
C PHE A 602 0.82 4.31 1.08
N THR A 603 0.40 5.45 0.54
CA THR A 603 1.13 6.72 0.65
C THR A 603 0.32 7.78 1.37
N ASN A 604 0.97 8.57 2.22
CA ASN A 604 0.38 9.76 2.86
C ASN A 604 -0.93 9.49 3.63
N ASN A 605 -1.22 8.24 4.03
CA ASN A 605 -2.45 7.93 4.73
C ASN A 605 -2.34 8.39 6.18
N ILE A 606 -3.47 8.83 6.76
CA ILE A 606 -3.50 9.51 8.05
C ILE A 606 -4.53 8.88 8.98
N ALA A 607 -4.15 8.66 10.23
CA ALA A 607 -5.09 8.49 11.33
C ALA A 607 -4.75 9.52 12.41
N ASP A 608 -5.50 10.62 12.43
CA ASP A 608 -5.33 11.73 13.36
C ASP A 608 -6.54 11.78 14.31
N THR A 609 -6.35 11.39 15.56
CA THR A 609 -7.43 11.34 16.55
C THR A 609 -7.06 12.09 17.82
N MET A 610 -8.02 12.76 18.44
CA MET A 610 -7.85 13.41 19.75
C MET A 610 -8.53 12.65 20.89
N THR A 611 -9.08 11.45 20.65
CA THR A 611 -9.77 10.72 21.71
C THR A 611 -8.82 10.18 22.78
N THR A 612 -9.24 10.32 24.04
CA THR A 612 -8.49 9.86 25.22
C THR A 612 -9.18 8.67 25.92
N TRP A 613 -10.30 8.18 25.35
CA TRP A 613 -11.22 7.23 25.97
C TRP A 613 -11.07 5.78 25.51
N ASN A 614 -10.35 5.50 24.41
CA ASN A 614 -10.12 4.15 23.91
C ASN A 614 -8.63 3.88 23.68
N SER A 615 -8.19 2.66 24.01
CA SER A 615 -6.80 2.20 23.87
C SER A 615 -6.33 1.88 22.45
N ARG A 616 -7.25 1.66 21.52
CA ARG A 616 -7.00 1.33 20.11
C ARG A 616 -7.07 2.53 19.17
N SER A 617 -7.52 3.67 19.68
CA SER A 617 -7.70 4.91 18.92
C SER A 617 -6.48 5.33 18.09
N GLY A 618 -6.69 5.63 16.80
CA GLY A 618 -5.66 6.11 15.90
C GLY A 618 -4.70 5.03 15.43
N SER A 619 -5.09 3.77 15.43
CA SER A 619 -4.19 2.66 15.07
C SER A 619 -4.19 2.39 13.56
N GLY A 620 -3.00 2.30 12.97
CA GLY A 620 -2.80 1.87 11.57
C GLY A 620 -3.31 2.88 10.56
N ALA A 621 -2.53 3.91 10.22
CA ALA A 621 -2.98 4.90 9.23
C ALA A 621 -3.10 4.30 7.83
N ALA A 622 -2.29 3.31 7.47
CA ALA A 622 -2.55 2.53 6.26
C ALA A 622 -3.49 1.35 6.56
N ILE A 623 -3.11 0.45 7.47
CA ILE A 623 -3.82 -0.82 7.70
C ILE A 623 -4.03 -1.07 9.19
N SER A 624 -5.26 -1.38 9.57
CA SER A 624 -5.62 -2.01 10.84
C SER A 624 -6.22 -3.39 10.57
N VAL A 625 -5.65 -4.44 11.15
CA VAL A 625 -6.01 -5.82 10.82
C VAL A 625 -6.04 -6.73 12.04
N THR A 626 -6.85 -7.79 12.02
CA THR A 626 -6.73 -8.89 13.00
C THR A 626 -5.72 -9.93 12.50
N TYR A 627 -6.02 -10.61 11.40
CA TYR A 627 -5.20 -11.61 10.73
C TYR A 627 -4.78 -11.11 9.35
N GLY A 628 -3.50 -11.14 9.02
CA GLY A 628 -3.02 -10.52 7.79
C GLY A 628 -1.82 -11.19 7.13
N GLU A 629 -1.80 -11.09 5.81
CA GLU A 629 -0.70 -11.48 4.94
C GLU A 629 -0.39 -10.31 4.00
N ILE A 630 0.73 -9.63 4.23
CA ILE A 630 1.09 -8.37 3.57
C ILE A 630 2.43 -8.53 2.86
N TYR A 631 2.41 -8.48 1.53
CA TYR A 631 3.53 -8.79 0.66
C TYR A 631 3.83 -7.69 -0.36
N ASN A 632 5.11 -7.56 -0.71
CA ASN A 632 5.57 -6.83 -1.90
C ASN A 632 5.02 -5.40 -2.02
N SER A 633 4.71 -4.76 -0.89
CA SER A 633 3.98 -3.51 -0.85
C SER A 633 4.85 -2.37 -0.34
N ILE A 634 4.44 -1.14 -0.65
CA ILE A 634 5.16 0.07 -0.26
C ILE A 634 4.30 0.92 0.67
N PHE A 635 4.88 1.33 1.78
CA PHE A 635 4.31 2.22 2.78
C PHE A 635 5.18 3.47 2.88
N GLU A 636 4.62 4.65 2.60
CA GLU A 636 5.41 5.87 2.56
C GLU A 636 4.67 7.08 3.13
N ASN A 637 5.32 7.83 4.02
CA ASN A 637 4.80 9.06 4.62
C ASN A 637 3.46 8.88 5.35
N ASN A 638 3.10 7.66 5.77
CA ASN A 638 1.88 7.46 6.55
C ASN A 638 2.05 8.01 7.97
N THR A 639 1.03 8.65 8.50
CA THR A 639 1.12 9.39 9.77
C THR A 639 0.00 9.01 10.73
N VAL A 640 0.38 8.68 11.96
CA VAL A 640 -0.54 8.53 13.09
C VAL A 640 -0.29 9.62 14.12
N SER A 641 -1.34 10.30 14.54
CA SER A 641 -1.34 11.21 15.67
C SER A 641 -2.49 10.90 16.63
N ASN A 642 -2.15 10.65 17.89
CA ASN A 642 -3.11 10.45 18.97
C ASN A 642 -2.54 10.94 20.32
N PRO A 643 -3.39 11.34 21.28
CA PRO A 643 -2.93 11.84 22.57
C PRO A 643 -2.24 10.75 23.39
N SER A 644 -1.08 11.09 23.96
CA SER A 644 -0.23 10.17 24.73
C SER A 644 -0.74 9.87 26.15
N THR A 645 -1.74 10.61 26.64
CA THR A 645 -2.30 10.50 28.00
C THR A 645 -3.79 10.14 27.96
N LYS A 646 -4.20 9.07 28.65
CA LYS A 646 -5.61 8.65 28.76
C LYS A 646 -6.22 9.05 30.09
N SER A 647 -7.50 9.39 30.05
CA SER A 647 -8.38 9.50 31.22
C SER A 647 -9.55 8.53 30.99
N ILE A 648 -9.37 7.25 31.32
CA ILE A 648 -10.48 6.30 31.32
C ILE A 648 -11.40 6.70 32.49
N PRO A 649 -12.65 7.12 32.25
CA PRO A 649 -13.58 7.35 33.34
C PRO A 649 -13.90 6.02 34.01
N THR A 650 -13.83 5.98 35.33
CA THR A 650 -14.40 4.92 36.17
C THR A 650 -15.94 4.98 36.07
N ILE A 651 -16.51 4.61 34.94
CA ILE A 651 -17.95 4.41 34.75
C ILE A 651 -18.16 2.89 34.67
N ASP A 652 -18.99 2.37 35.58
CA ASP A 652 -19.32 0.95 35.84
C ASP A 652 -18.87 -0.03 34.76
N SER A 653 -17.82 -0.80 35.08
CA SER A 653 -17.29 -1.92 34.29
C SER A 653 -18.35 -2.99 33.95
N GLU A 654 -19.47 -3.01 34.67
CA GLU A 654 -20.57 -3.97 34.48
C GLU A 654 -21.50 -3.66 33.29
N SER A 655 -21.56 -2.41 32.77
CA SER A 655 -22.45 -2.07 31.65
C SER A 655 -21.78 -2.13 30.26
N TYR A 656 -20.44 -2.08 30.19
CA TYR A 656 -19.73 -1.92 28.92
C TYR A 656 -18.71 -3.03 28.58
N GLY A 657 -18.55 -4.05 29.42
CA GLY A 657 -17.76 -5.25 29.08
C GLY A 657 -16.27 -5.00 28.77
N LEU A 658 -15.74 -3.81 29.05
CA LEU A 658 -14.35 -3.46 28.77
C LEU A 658 -13.47 -3.91 29.94
N ASP A 659 -13.00 -5.14 29.87
CA ASP A 659 -11.87 -5.59 30.67
C ASP A 659 -10.58 -4.85 30.23
N THR A 660 -9.97 -4.22 31.23
CA THR A 660 -8.53 -3.96 31.43
C THR A 660 -7.98 -2.54 31.20
N GLU A 661 -7.86 -1.84 32.33
CA GLU A 661 -6.66 -1.05 32.64
C GLU A 661 -5.40 -1.87 32.28
N GLY A 662 -4.65 -1.45 31.26
CA GLY A 662 -3.37 -2.10 30.92
C GLY A 662 -2.91 -2.02 29.47
N GLY A 663 -3.81 -1.75 28.50
CA GLY A 663 -3.40 -1.60 27.10
C GLY A 663 -2.59 -0.32 26.86
N LEU A 664 -1.30 -0.48 26.50
CA LEU A 664 -0.52 0.60 25.92
C LEU A 664 -1.31 1.20 24.73
N PRO A 665 -1.35 2.54 24.55
CA PRO A 665 -1.98 3.12 23.36
C PRO A 665 -1.25 2.60 22.11
N GLY A 666 -1.92 1.72 21.36
CA GLY A 666 -1.35 1.12 20.16
C GLY A 666 -1.24 2.17 19.06
N SER A 667 -0.12 2.18 18.34
CA SER A 667 0.01 2.87 17.06
C SER A 667 1.20 2.30 16.30
N GLY A 668 0.93 1.63 15.18
CA GLY A 668 1.86 1.54 14.06
C GLY A 668 1.36 2.50 13.00
N ALA A 669 2.22 3.38 12.48
CA ALA A 669 1.78 4.34 11.46
C ALA A 669 1.31 3.63 10.20
N ASP A 670 1.99 2.54 9.84
CA ASP A 670 1.67 1.78 8.64
C ASP A 670 0.69 0.65 8.97
N ILE A 671 1.06 -0.24 9.89
CA ILE A 671 0.32 -1.47 10.18
C ILE A 671 0.08 -1.61 11.68
N TYR A 672 -1.18 -1.82 12.04
CA TYR A 672 -1.60 -2.29 13.36
C TYR A 672 -2.24 -3.67 13.23
N SER A 673 -1.77 -4.65 14.01
CA SER A 673 -2.32 -6.02 14.00
C SER A 673 -2.64 -6.56 15.40
N THR A 674 -3.67 -7.40 15.51
CA THR A 674 -4.05 -8.05 16.79
C THR A 674 -4.01 -9.59 16.84
N GLY A 675 -3.76 -10.24 15.70
CA GLY A 675 -3.72 -11.70 15.56
C GLY A 675 -2.54 -12.14 14.69
N ASN A 676 -2.68 -13.29 14.00
CA ASN A 676 -1.66 -13.80 13.08
C ASN A 676 -1.28 -12.76 12.02
N ILE A 677 0.01 -12.48 11.86
CA ILE A 677 0.46 -11.49 10.87
C ILE A 677 1.74 -11.94 10.17
N ILE A 678 1.73 -11.85 8.84
CA ILE A 678 2.90 -12.04 7.99
C ILE A 678 3.15 -10.74 7.24
N ILE A 679 4.31 -10.13 7.44
CA ILE A 679 4.77 -8.92 6.77
C ILE A 679 6.07 -9.25 6.08
N LYS A 680 6.04 -9.38 4.76
CA LYS A 680 7.21 -9.82 4.00
C LYS A 680 7.48 -9.03 2.73
N ASN A 681 8.77 -8.73 2.51
CA ASN A 681 9.24 -8.05 1.29
C ASN A 681 8.55 -6.69 1.05
N ASN A 682 8.30 -5.94 2.11
CA ASN A 682 7.70 -4.60 2.04
C ASN A 682 8.76 -3.51 2.26
N THR A 683 8.46 -2.31 1.77
CA THR A 683 9.28 -1.11 2.01
C THR A 683 8.48 -0.08 2.80
N PHE A 684 9.05 0.38 3.91
CA PHE A 684 8.51 1.41 4.80
C PHE A 684 9.44 2.62 4.78
N THR A 685 8.93 3.81 4.47
CA THR A 685 9.75 5.01 4.34
C THR A 685 9.05 6.25 4.90
N ASN A 686 9.77 7.00 5.75
CA ASN A 686 9.31 8.27 6.32
C ASN A 686 7.99 8.21 7.13
N SER A 687 7.53 7.02 7.53
CA SER A 687 6.31 6.88 8.32
C SER A 687 6.49 7.42 9.74
N GLN A 688 5.46 8.06 10.29
CA GLN A 688 5.54 8.78 11.55
C GLN A 688 4.39 8.42 12.48
N ALA A 689 4.70 8.14 13.74
CA ALA A 689 3.70 7.96 14.79
C ALA A 689 4.04 8.85 15.99
N SER A 690 3.04 9.47 16.63
CA SER A 690 3.25 10.15 17.91
C SER A 690 3.56 9.18 19.06
N ASN A 691 3.09 7.93 18.96
CA ASN A 691 3.18 6.91 20.01
C ASN A 691 4.21 5.80 19.67
N ALA A 692 3.88 4.53 19.93
CA ALA A 692 4.84 3.46 20.18
C ALA A 692 5.64 3.01 18.95
N ALA A 693 4.99 2.63 17.84
CA ALA A 693 5.67 2.10 16.67
C ALA A 693 5.59 3.04 15.47
N SER A 694 6.71 3.30 14.81
CA SER A 694 6.71 4.18 13.63
C SER A 694 6.17 3.49 12.38
N SER A 695 6.23 2.16 12.32
CA SER A 695 5.70 1.39 11.18
C SER A 695 4.76 0.29 11.63
N VAL A 696 5.25 -0.71 12.38
CA VAL A 696 4.49 -1.92 12.70
C VAL A 696 4.24 -2.03 14.20
N TYR A 697 2.98 -2.09 14.60
CA TYR A 697 2.58 -2.42 15.97
C TYR A 697 1.72 -3.69 15.95
N SER A 698 2.22 -4.77 16.53
CA SER A 698 1.50 -6.04 16.63
C SER A 698 1.23 -6.39 18.08
N TYR A 699 -0.05 -6.42 18.48
CA TYR A 699 -0.49 -6.80 19.82
C TYR A 699 -1.27 -8.11 19.79
N VAL A 700 -0.60 -9.21 20.06
CA VAL A 700 -1.18 -10.53 19.88
C VAL A 700 -1.76 -11.07 21.18
N ILE A 701 -3.01 -11.52 21.14
CA ILE A 701 -3.65 -12.25 22.24
C ILE A 701 -3.74 -13.73 21.85
N SER A 702 -3.00 -14.60 22.54
CA SER A 702 -3.10 -16.05 22.36
C SER A 702 -3.84 -16.69 23.52
N THR A 703 -4.84 -17.52 23.23
CA THR A 703 -5.65 -18.20 24.25
C THR A 703 -5.31 -19.68 24.31
N SER A 704 -5.90 -20.44 25.25
CA SER A 704 -5.70 -21.90 25.32
C SER A 704 -6.19 -22.68 24.09
N TRP A 705 -6.94 -22.04 23.19
CA TRP A 705 -7.57 -22.66 22.03
C TRP A 705 -7.04 -22.13 20.69
N GLU A 706 -6.28 -21.04 20.70
CA GLU A 706 -5.79 -20.35 19.50
C GLU A 706 -4.40 -19.76 19.77
N GLN A 707 -3.41 -20.19 18.97
CA GLN A 707 -2.06 -19.63 18.97
C GLN A 707 -1.94 -18.67 17.79
N ASN A 708 -1.53 -17.45 18.09
CA ASN A 708 -1.27 -16.42 17.10
C ASN A 708 0.25 -16.20 16.93
N ASN A 709 0.71 -16.05 15.69
CA ASN A 709 2.11 -16.01 15.29
C ASN A 709 2.43 -14.73 14.50
N ILE A 710 3.67 -14.28 14.58
CA ILE A 710 4.15 -13.06 13.94
C ILE A 710 5.36 -13.40 13.08
N THR A 711 5.32 -13.04 11.81
CA THR A 711 6.45 -13.16 10.89
C THR A 711 6.71 -11.81 10.21
N ILE A 712 7.88 -11.22 10.44
CA ILE A 712 8.32 -9.96 9.82
C ILE A 712 9.67 -10.20 9.15
N THR A 713 9.67 -10.35 7.82
CA THR A 713 10.87 -10.79 7.09
C THR A 713 11.14 -10.05 5.79
N ASP A 714 12.42 -9.89 5.45
CA ASP A 714 12.84 -9.30 4.17
C ASP A 714 12.31 -7.88 3.93
N ASN A 715 12.00 -7.11 4.98
CA ASN A 715 11.47 -5.74 4.85
C ASN A 715 12.56 -4.67 4.94
N ILE A 716 12.29 -3.49 4.38
CA ILE A 716 13.17 -2.32 4.45
C ILE A 716 12.46 -1.21 5.22
N PHE A 717 13.07 -0.71 6.30
CA PHE A 717 12.59 0.42 7.08
C PHE A 717 13.58 1.58 6.99
N THR A 718 13.14 2.73 6.48
CA THR A 718 13.99 3.91 6.32
C THR A 718 13.31 5.16 6.86
N ASN A 719 14.00 5.87 7.77
CA ASN A 719 13.55 7.14 8.31
C ASN A 719 12.15 7.09 8.98
N CYS A 720 11.74 5.94 9.53
CA CYS A 720 10.48 5.81 10.24
C CYS A 720 10.62 6.33 11.69
N LYS A 721 9.74 7.24 12.14
CA LYS A 721 9.86 7.97 13.41
C LYS A 721 8.70 7.75 14.37
N SER A 722 9.02 7.51 15.63
CA SER A 722 8.08 7.30 16.74
C SER A 722 8.67 7.76 18.07
N SER A 723 7.91 7.62 19.15
CA SER A 723 8.41 7.86 20.51
C SER A 723 9.08 6.64 21.15
N SER A 724 8.90 5.41 20.62
CA SER A 724 9.57 4.20 21.15
C SER A 724 10.43 3.49 20.10
N ASP A 725 9.81 2.80 19.14
CA ASP A 725 10.50 1.86 18.26
C ASP A 725 9.93 1.87 16.83
N THR A 726 10.62 1.22 15.90
CA THR A 726 10.13 1.05 14.53
C THR A 726 9.08 -0.04 14.43
N ILE A 727 9.36 -1.14 15.13
CA ILE A 727 8.51 -2.30 15.29
C ILE A 727 8.25 -2.44 16.78
N VAL A 728 7.00 -2.68 17.15
CA VAL A 728 6.62 -3.06 18.52
C VAL A 728 5.83 -4.35 18.44
N VAL A 729 6.26 -5.33 19.23
CA VAL A 729 5.58 -6.62 19.34
C VAL A 729 5.23 -6.88 20.80
N GLU A 730 3.93 -6.99 21.07
CA GLU A 730 3.41 -7.27 22.39
C GLU A 730 2.57 -8.55 22.34
N GLN A 731 2.59 -9.33 23.42
CA GLN A 731 1.84 -10.58 23.54
C GLN A 731 1.11 -10.68 24.88
N SER A 732 -0.05 -11.32 24.87
CA SER A 732 -0.82 -11.71 26.05
C SER A 732 -1.25 -13.17 25.94
N GLY A 733 -1.21 -13.90 27.06
CA GLY A 733 -1.64 -15.31 27.13
C GLY A 733 -0.52 -16.32 26.81
N LEU A 734 -0.79 -17.31 25.94
CA LEU A 734 0.19 -18.35 25.59
C LEU A 734 1.37 -17.78 24.79
N PRO A 735 2.57 -18.41 24.84
CA PRO A 735 3.71 -18.01 24.02
C PRO A 735 3.37 -18.00 22.52
N THR A 736 3.66 -16.89 21.84
CA THR A 736 3.50 -16.73 20.39
C THR A 736 4.81 -17.04 19.68
N ASP A 737 4.77 -17.70 18.51
CA ASP A 737 5.97 -17.82 17.67
C ASP A 737 6.22 -16.49 16.96
N ILE A 738 7.36 -15.86 17.26
CA ILE A 738 7.77 -14.57 16.68
C ILE A 738 9.04 -14.81 15.85
N LEU A 739 8.95 -14.56 14.55
CA LEU A 739 10.07 -14.61 13.61
C LEU A 739 10.31 -13.23 12.99
N ILE A 740 11.42 -12.61 13.35
CA ILE A 740 11.88 -11.34 12.77
C ILE A 740 13.28 -11.57 12.21
N THR A 741 13.43 -11.54 10.88
CA THR A 741 14.72 -11.82 10.24
C THR A 741 14.85 -11.20 8.84
N ASN A 742 16.09 -10.96 8.41
CA ASN A 742 16.44 -10.35 7.13
C ASN A 742 15.84 -8.97 6.87
N ASN A 743 15.52 -8.19 7.90
CA ASN A 743 15.07 -6.81 7.71
C ASN A 743 16.25 -5.84 7.69
N THR A 744 16.07 -4.72 6.99
CA THR A 744 17.06 -3.62 6.89
C THR A 744 16.52 -2.37 7.55
N TYR A 745 17.36 -1.69 8.33
CA TYR A 745 17.01 -0.47 9.08
C TYR A 745 17.99 0.64 8.73
N ALA A 746 17.48 1.85 8.46
CA ALA A 746 18.30 3.03 8.22
C ALA A 746 17.66 4.26 8.87
N ASN A 747 18.38 4.90 9.79
CA ASN A 747 17.95 6.15 10.44
C ASN A 747 16.53 6.07 11.05
N ASN A 748 16.14 4.96 11.68
CA ASN A 748 14.80 4.84 12.26
C ASN A 748 14.79 5.19 13.76
N THR A 749 13.60 5.38 14.36
CA THR A 749 13.50 5.36 15.83
C THR A 749 13.72 3.93 16.32
N ILE A 750 14.74 3.74 17.16
CA ILE A 750 15.02 2.51 17.88
C ILE A 750 15.20 2.89 19.34
N ASN A 751 14.57 2.17 20.26
CA ASN A 751 14.74 2.41 21.69
C ASN A 751 16.12 1.91 22.13
N ASP A 752 17.11 2.77 22.02
CA ASP A 752 18.51 2.46 22.26
C ASP A 752 19.20 3.49 23.17
N THR A 753 20.40 3.13 23.61
CA THR A 753 21.28 4.01 24.38
C THR A 753 22.66 4.02 23.76
N LEU A 754 23.22 5.22 23.63
CA LEU A 754 24.56 5.46 23.07
C LEU A 754 25.37 6.30 24.04
N THR A 755 26.50 5.76 24.49
CA THR A 755 27.47 6.46 25.34
C THR A 755 28.82 6.57 24.63
N LEU A 756 29.54 7.65 24.92
CA LEU A 756 30.89 7.88 24.43
C LEU A 756 31.83 8.02 25.62
N ASN A 757 32.94 7.31 25.58
CA ASN A 757 34.03 7.38 26.53
C ASN A 757 35.15 8.21 25.91
N ILE A 758 35.16 9.50 26.24
CA ILE A 758 36.16 10.45 25.76
C ILE A 758 37.32 10.49 26.77
N PRO A 759 38.58 10.34 26.33
CA PRO A 759 39.75 10.54 27.20
C PRO A 759 39.77 11.95 27.82
N GLU A 760 40.22 12.07 29.07
CA GLU A 760 40.26 13.34 29.79
C GLU A 760 41.09 14.41 29.09
N LYS A 761 42.18 14.01 28.43
CA LYS A 761 43.08 14.89 27.67
C LYS A 761 43.29 14.35 26.27
N ILE A 762 43.24 15.25 25.29
CA ILE A 762 43.46 14.98 23.87
C ILE A 762 44.47 16.01 23.39
N TYR A 763 45.49 15.58 22.66
CA TYR A 763 46.58 16.45 22.20
C TYR A 763 46.54 16.65 20.69
N THR A 764 46.94 17.84 20.22
CA THR A 764 47.11 18.08 18.78
C THR A 764 48.19 17.17 18.21
N ASP A 765 47.98 16.74 16.97
CA ASP A 765 48.88 15.87 16.20
C ASP A 765 49.17 14.51 16.84
N GLN A 766 48.37 14.10 17.83
CA GLN A 766 48.45 12.79 18.48
C GLN A 766 47.20 11.94 18.18
N PRO A 767 47.37 10.67 17.76
CA PRO A 767 46.24 9.77 17.60
C PRO A 767 45.61 9.48 18.96
N THR A 768 44.29 9.69 19.06
CA THR A 768 43.51 9.45 20.27
C THR A 768 42.36 8.52 19.95
N THR A 769 42.27 7.41 20.69
CA THR A 769 41.16 6.44 20.55
C THR A 769 39.99 6.86 21.42
N ILE A 770 38.80 6.87 20.83
CA ILE A 770 37.51 7.06 21.49
C ILE A 770 36.75 5.74 21.38
N THR A 771 36.16 5.33 22.51
CA THR A 771 35.29 4.16 22.58
C THR A 771 33.89 4.56 23.02
N GLY A 772 32.96 3.63 23.02
CA GLY A 772 31.63 3.85 23.55
C GLY A 772 30.88 2.56 23.77
N THR A 773 29.64 2.68 24.25
CA THR A 773 28.72 1.55 24.35
C THR A 773 27.45 1.86 23.59
N TYR A 774 26.94 0.87 22.87
CA TYR A 774 25.64 0.92 22.21
C TYR A 774 24.80 -0.27 22.66
N GLN A 775 23.58 -0.01 23.11
CA GLN A 775 22.65 -1.03 23.56
C GLN A 775 21.24 -0.71 23.05
N ILE A 776 20.61 -1.68 22.40
CA ILE A 776 19.18 -1.67 22.10
C ILE A 776 18.44 -2.22 23.32
N LEU A 777 17.41 -1.53 23.79
CA LEU A 777 16.66 -1.90 24.99
C LEU A 777 15.60 -2.98 24.68
N ASN A 778 14.95 -2.88 23.53
CA ASN A 778 13.88 -3.78 23.08
C ASN A 778 14.36 -4.71 21.96
N THR A 779 15.46 -5.45 22.17
CA THR A 779 16.07 -6.30 21.12
C THR A 779 15.14 -7.35 20.54
N SER A 780 14.12 -7.80 21.29
CA SER A 780 13.12 -8.77 20.82
C SER A 780 12.20 -8.26 19.72
N PHE A 781 12.19 -6.95 19.44
CA PHE A 781 11.36 -6.36 18.37
C PHE A 781 12.07 -6.35 17.01
N TYR A 782 13.30 -6.85 16.95
CA TYR A 782 14.18 -6.74 15.79
C TYR A 782 14.84 -8.08 15.45
N ASP A 783 15.57 -8.09 14.35
CA ASP A 783 16.39 -9.21 13.93
C ASP A 783 17.39 -9.63 15.02
N ALA A 784 17.53 -10.94 15.24
CA ALA A 784 18.45 -11.46 16.25
C ALA A 784 19.91 -11.03 16.03
N ASP A 785 20.29 -10.73 14.79
CA ASP A 785 21.62 -10.27 14.37
C ASP A 785 21.72 -8.75 14.16
N ILE A 786 20.73 -7.96 14.61
CA ILE A 786 20.68 -6.49 14.37
C ILE A 786 21.94 -5.77 14.86
N LEU A 787 22.52 -6.19 16.00
CA LEU A 787 23.74 -5.59 16.54
C LEU A 787 24.97 -5.92 15.68
N GLU A 788 25.03 -7.12 15.09
CA GLU A 788 26.14 -7.53 14.21
C GLU A 788 26.11 -6.78 12.86
N LYS A 789 24.92 -6.36 12.43
CA LYS A 789 24.70 -5.55 11.22
C LYS A 789 24.82 -4.03 11.45
N THR A 790 24.96 -3.58 12.69
CA THR A 790 25.01 -2.15 13.02
C THR A 790 26.40 -1.59 12.74
N GLN A 791 26.47 -0.49 11.98
CA GLN A 791 27.68 0.32 11.79
C GLN A 791 27.50 1.68 12.48
N PHE A 792 28.58 2.42 12.72
CA PHE A 792 28.53 3.72 13.37
C PHE A 792 29.15 4.79 12.48
N ASN A 793 28.36 5.79 12.13
CA ASN A 793 28.79 6.98 11.41
C ASN A 793 29.34 8.01 12.40
N ILE A 794 30.60 8.42 12.18
CA ILE A 794 31.33 9.37 13.02
C ILE A 794 31.42 10.71 12.28
N TYR A 795 30.94 11.77 12.91
CA TYR A 795 30.98 13.12 12.38
C TYR A 795 31.88 14.00 13.24
N ILE A 796 32.70 14.85 12.61
CA ILE A 796 33.48 15.90 13.27
C ILE A 796 32.99 17.23 12.72
N ASN A 797 32.46 18.09 13.59
CA ASN A 797 31.86 19.38 13.20
C ASN A 797 30.81 19.21 12.08
N GLU A 798 29.93 18.20 12.23
CA GLU A 798 28.87 17.80 11.28
C GLU A 798 29.32 17.17 9.97
N GLU A 799 30.62 17.15 9.65
CA GLU A 799 31.14 16.45 8.47
C GLU A 799 31.39 14.96 8.79
N LEU A 800 30.92 14.07 7.91
CA LEU A 800 31.18 12.63 8.03
C LEU A 800 32.69 12.39 7.93
N TYR A 801 33.28 11.92 9.02
CA TYR A 801 34.71 11.61 9.11
C TYR A 801 34.98 10.16 8.70
N GLN A 802 34.24 9.20 9.27
CA GLN A 802 34.35 7.77 8.93
C GLN A 802 33.12 6.96 9.38
N THR A 803 33.06 5.71 8.92
CA THR A 803 32.09 4.69 9.39
C THR A 803 32.85 3.48 9.92
N VAL A 804 32.44 2.94 11.07
CA VAL A 804 33.10 1.80 11.75
C VAL A 804 32.10 0.72 12.13
N ASP A 805 32.53 -0.55 12.13
CA ASP A 805 31.67 -1.69 12.49
C ASP A 805 31.54 -1.87 14.01
N THR A 806 32.54 -1.42 14.78
CA THR A 806 32.52 -1.40 16.24
C THR A 806 32.67 0.03 16.75
N LEU A 807 32.10 0.34 17.91
CA LEU A 807 32.16 1.68 18.51
C LEU A 807 33.54 1.97 19.15
N GLU A 808 34.57 1.94 18.30
CA GLU A 808 35.96 2.24 18.62
C GLU A 808 36.60 2.90 17.39
N PHE A 809 37.12 4.12 17.55
CA PHE A 809 37.73 4.87 16.46
C PHE A 809 38.85 5.80 16.94
N THR A 810 39.75 6.15 16.02
CA THR A 810 40.88 7.04 16.31
C THR A 810 40.74 8.37 15.55
N ILE A 811 40.97 9.47 16.26
CA ILE A 811 41.07 10.81 15.67
C ILE A 811 42.48 11.36 15.85
N THR A 812 42.89 12.31 15.02
CA THR A 812 44.15 13.06 15.17
C THR A 812 43.85 14.54 14.96
N PRO A 813 43.48 15.28 16.02
CA PRO A 813 43.15 16.70 15.90
C PRO A 813 44.37 17.52 15.49
N THR A 814 44.21 18.47 14.57
CA THR A 814 45.29 19.37 14.10
C THR A 814 45.06 20.83 14.49
N THR A 815 44.08 21.09 15.36
CA THR A 815 43.70 22.43 15.83
C THR A 815 43.48 22.40 17.34
N THR A 816 43.64 23.55 17.98
CA THR A 816 43.26 23.79 19.38
C THR A 816 41.82 24.27 19.53
N ASP A 817 41.12 24.51 18.42
CA ASP A 817 39.71 24.89 18.44
C ASP A 817 38.83 23.75 18.97
N ASN A 818 37.67 24.10 19.51
CA ASN A 818 36.69 23.12 19.94
C ASN A 818 36.21 22.27 18.76
N LEU A 819 36.19 20.95 18.95
CA LEU A 819 35.63 19.99 18.00
C LEU A 819 34.37 19.36 18.60
N ILE A 820 33.32 19.24 17.79
CA ILE A 820 32.11 18.49 18.15
C ILE A 820 32.16 17.14 17.46
N ILE A 821 32.34 16.08 18.24
CA ILE A 821 32.29 14.71 17.77
C ILE A 821 30.85 14.24 17.93
N THR A 822 30.24 13.73 16.86
CA THR A 822 28.91 13.13 16.92
C THR A 822 28.96 11.72 16.36
N VAL A 823 28.39 10.77 17.09
CA VAL A 823 28.25 9.38 16.65
C VAL A 823 26.77 9.06 16.42
N GLN A 824 26.48 8.34 15.34
CA GLN A 824 25.16 7.84 15.00
C GLN A 824 25.24 6.38 14.50
N PRO A 825 24.52 5.42 15.11
CA PRO A 825 24.37 4.08 14.55
C PRO A 825 23.64 4.12 13.20
N SER A 826 23.98 3.26 12.24
CA SER A 826 23.40 3.24 10.90
C SER A 826 21.90 2.92 10.90
N ILE A 827 21.48 2.08 11.84
CA ILE A 827 20.10 1.61 11.99
C ILE A 827 19.17 2.63 12.65
N SER A 828 19.73 3.55 13.45
CA SER A 828 18.98 4.41 14.38
C SER A 828 19.20 5.89 14.11
N SER A 829 18.24 6.73 14.51
CA SER A 829 18.40 8.18 14.54
C SER A 829 19.02 8.72 15.82
N THR A 830 19.35 7.86 16.79
CA THR A 830 20.04 8.29 18.01
C THR A 830 21.41 8.87 17.70
N ARG A 831 21.64 10.09 18.19
CA ARG A 831 22.93 10.77 18.07
C ARG A 831 23.47 11.07 19.46
N LYS A 832 24.77 10.82 19.65
CA LYS A 832 25.49 11.26 20.84
C LYS A 832 26.62 12.18 20.41
N SER A 833 26.62 13.38 20.98
CA SER A 833 27.68 14.36 20.74
C SER A 833 28.51 14.61 21.99
N ALA A 834 29.80 14.88 21.80
CA ALA A 834 30.73 15.35 22.80
C ALA A 834 31.56 16.51 22.23
N SER A 835 31.77 17.54 23.04
CA SER A 835 32.70 18.62 22.72
C SER A 835 34.06 18.26 23.30
N ILE A 836 35.10 18.37 22.48
CA ILE A 836 36.49 18.20 22.91
C ILE A 836 37.28 19.45 22.56
N THR A 837 38.30 19.76 23.37
CA THR A 837 39.23 20.87 23.13
C THR A 837 40.63 20.27 23.13
N PRO A 838 41.25 20.04 21.96
CA PRO A 838 42.60 19.50 21.91
C PRO A 838 43.62 20.48 22.50
N VAL A 839 44.55 19.97 23.28
CA VAL A 839 45.64 20.73 23.89
C VAL A 839 46.88 20.65 23.02
N MET A 840 47.44 21.79 22.65
CA MET A 840 48.74 21.84 21.97
C MET A 840 49.86 21.95 23.02
N LEU A 841 50.95 21.21 22.84
CA LEU A 841 52.17 21.39 23.62
C LEU A 841 53.12 22.31 22.86
N ASN A 842 53.35 23.50 23.41
CA ASN A 842 54.32 24.46 22.91
C ASN A 842 55.67 24.14 23.52
N PHE A 843 56.60 23.62 22.71
CA PHE A 843 57.95 23.27 23.15
C PHE A 843 59.01 24.02 22.35
N THR A 844 59.77 24.89 23.03
CA THR A 844 60.71 25.81 22.39
C THR A 844 62.11 25.66 22.99
N LEU A 845 63.11 25.58 22.14
CA LEU A 845 64.53 25.69 22.48
C LEU A 845 64.97 27.13 22.35
N GLU A 846 65.49 27.71 23.43
CA GLU A 846 65.98 29.08 23.45
C GLU A 846 67.22 29.25 22.57
N PRO A 847 67.51 30.46 22.04
CA PRO A 847 68.75 30.73 21.33
C PRO A 847 69.98 30.43 22.19
N ILE A 848 70.97 29.75 21.60
CA ILE A 848 72.16 29.30 22.33
C ILE A 848 73.36 30.16 21.92
N THR A 849 74.07 30.70 22.91
CA THR A 849 75.40 31.30 22.73
C THR A 849 76.43 30.47 23.50
N ALA A 850 77.51 30.06 22.84
CA ALA A 850 78.41 29.04 23.35
C ALA A 850 79.87 29.32 22.97
N THR A 851 80.77 29.35 23.96
CA THR A 851 82.21 29.45 23.74
C THR A 851 82.85 28.06 23.74
N ILE A 852 83.66 27.72 22.74
CA ILE A 852 84.35 26.41 22.67
C ILE A 852 85.20 26.18 23.93
N GLY A 853 85.00 25.04 24.57
CA GLY A 853 85.72 24.63 25.79
C GLY A 853 85.12 25.14 27.09
N GLU A 854 84.11 26.00 27.04
CA GLU A 854 83.33 26.44 28.21
C GLU A 854 82.02 25.66 28.33
N THR A 855 81.38 25.74 29.50
CA THR A 855 80.03 25.19 29.72
C THR A 855 78.99 26.20 29.26
N THR A 856 78.03 25.77 28.45
CA THR A 856 76.84 26.55 28.06
C THR A 856 75.57 25.87 28.58
N GLN A 857 74.47 26.63 28.69
CA GLN A 857 73.15 26.09 29.03
C GLN A 857 72.32 25.87 27.78
N LEU A 858 71.77 24.67 27.68
CA LEU A 858 70.72 24.34 26.72
C LEU A 858 69.39 24.41 27.46
N THR A 859 68.65 25.49 27.25
CA THR A 859 67.39 25.77 27.95
C THR A 859 66.21 25.63 27.02
N THR A 860 65.20 24.90 27.45
CA THR A 860 63.93 24.77 26.74
C THR A 860 62.78 25.20 27.62
N THR A 861 61.74 25.77 27.02
CA THR A 861 60.45 26.06 27.65
C THR A 861 59.37 25.12 27.10
N ILE A 862 58.52 24.60 27.99
CA ILE A 862 57.38 23.76 27.62
C ILE A 862 56.12 24.25 28.35
N THR A 863 55.11 24.62 27.56
CA THR A 863 53.78 25.04 28.04
C THR A 863 52.68 24.38 27.23
N THR A 864 51.46 24.41 27.74
CA THR A 864 50.27 24.06 26.96
C THR A 864 49.73 25.27 26.20
N SER A 865 48.82 25.07 25.25
CA SER A 865 48.05 26.15 24.59
C SER A 865 47.19 26.96 25.56
N GLU A 866 46.94 26.44 26.75
CA GLU A 866 46.24 27.13 27.85
C GLU A 866 47.22 27.92 28.75
N GLU A 867 48.47 28.11 28.29
CA GLU A 867 49.54 28.81 29.02
C GLU A 867 49.87 28.19 30.38
N THR A 868 49.55 26.90 30.57
CA THR A 868 49.89 26.18 31.78
C THR A 868 51.30 25.60 31.66
N GLU A 869 52.13 25.83 32.68
CA GLU A 869 53.48 25.27 32.76
C GLU A 869 53.44 23.75 32.91
N VAL A 870 54.26 23.05 32.12
CA VAL A 870 54.49 21.62 32.28
C VAL A 870 55.62 21.42 33.29
N ASN A 871 55.36 20.71 34.39
CA ASN A 871 56.29 20.53 35.51
C ASN A 871 56.68 19.06 35.74
N THR A 872 56.49 18.22 34.72
CA THR A 872 56.80 16.78 34.76
C THR A 872 57.43 16.34 33.45
N GLY A 873 58.29 15.32 33.49
CA GLY A 873 58.94 14.73 32.32
C GLY A 873 60.40 15.14 32.14
N ARG A 874 61.00 14.72 31.02
CA ARG A 874 62.43 14.87 30.73
C ARG A 874 62.67 15.28 29.29
N VAL A 875 63.68 16.11 29.08
CA VAL A 875 64.14 16.56 27.76
C VAL A 875 65.52 15.98 27.48
N TYR A 876 65.76 15.55 26.25
CA TYR A 876 67.11 15.27 25.75
C TYR A 876 67.38 16.09 24.50
N PHE A 877 68.65 16.37 24.23
CA PHE A 877 69.06 17.22 23.12
C PHE A 877 69.69 16.39 22.01
N LYS A 878 69.46 16.79 20.76
CA LYS A 878 70.13 16.26 19.57
C LYS A 878 71.00 17.36 18.98
N VAL A 879 72.25 17.04 18.68
CA VAL A 879 73.19 17.92 17.97
C VAL A 879 73.53 17.29 16.62
N ASN A 880 73.31 18.01 15.53
CA ASN A 880 73.46 17.52 14.15
C ASN A 880 72.72 16.18 13.95
N GLY A 881 71.51 16.10 14.50
CA GLY A 881 70.66 14.90 14.48
C GLY A 881 71.07 13.75 15.42
N LYS A 882 72.16 13.88 16.19
CA LYS A 882 72.64 12.85 17.14
C LYS A 882 72.32 13.21 18.58
N ILE A 883 71.76 12.26 19.33
CA ILE A 883 71.44 12.44 20.76
C ILE A 883 72.71 12.71 21.56
N LEU A 884 72.69 13.75 22.40
CA LEU A 884 73.76 14.07 23.34
C LEU A 884 73.87 12.98 24.41
N ARG A 885 75.11 12.50 24.58
CA ARG A 885 75.45 11.43 25.52
C ARG A 885 76.64 11.85 26.34
N ASP A 886 76.64 11.37 27.58
CA ASP A 886 77.78 11.48 28.47
C ASP A 886 78.98 10.75 27.87
N SER A 887 80.12 11.43 27.77
CA SER A 887 81.30 10.91 27.06
C SER A 887 81.98 9.75 27.80
N GLU A 888 81.75 9.60 29.10
CA GLU A 888 82.37 8.56 29.92
C GLU A 888 81.50 7.30 30.02
N SER A 889 80.20 7.47 30.21
CA SER A 889 79.23 6.39 30.44
C SER A 889 78.42 6.00 29.19
N GLY A 890 78.40 6.83 28.15
CA GLY A 890 77.62 6.62 26.92
C GLY A 890 76.09 6.75 27.09
N ARG A 891 75.63 7.14 28.29
CA ARG A 891 74.20 7.32 28.60
C ARG A 891 73.67 8.62 27.99
N ILE A 892 72.37 8.65 27.70
CA ILE A 892 71.69 9.87 27.23
C ILE A 892 71.70 10.90 28.36
N LEU A 893 72.03 12.15 28.02
CA LEU A 893 71.91 13.28 28.93
C LEU A 893 70.46 13.78 28.91
N TYR A 894 69.82 13.77 30.07
CA TYR A 894 68.47 14.29 30.26
C TYR A 894 68.50 15.53 31.14
N ALA A 895 67.65 16.50 30.85
CA ALA A 895 67.23 17.56 31.76
C ALA A 895 65.82 17.24 32.26
N ASP A 896 65.59 17.34 33.57
CA ASP A 896 64.25 17.26 34.13
C ASP A 896 63.50 18.57 33.87
N VAL A 897 62.19 18.49 33.65
CA VAL A 897 61.33 19.67 33.48
C VAL A 897 60.84 20.14 34.84
N THR A 898 61.14 21.39 35.20
CA THR A 898 60.68 22.09 36.42
C THR A 898 60.38 23.55 36.11
N ASP A 899 59.27 24.06 36.65
CA ASP A 899 58.75 25.41 36.42
C ASP A 899 58.66 25.76 34.92
N GLY A 900 58.10 24.85 34.11
CA GLY A 900 57.95 25.01 32.66
C GLY A 900 59.27 24.97 31.87
N THR A 901 60.40 24.69 32.51
CA THR A 901 61.73 24.75 31.88
C THR A 901 62.52 23.47 32.08
N ALA A 902 63.37 23.14 31.10
CA ALA A 902 64.39 22.10 31.26
C ALA A 902 65.73 22.64 30.78
N THR A 903 66.74 22.54 31.65
CA THR A 903 68.07 23.11 31.41
C THR A 903 69.13 22.03 31.55
N LEU A 904 70.00 21.91 30.55
CA LEU A 904 71.16 21.04 30.58
C LEU A 904 72.45 21.87 30.45
N ASP A 905 73.31 21.81 31.45
CA ASP A 905 74.68 22.31 31.35
C ASP A 905 75.51 21.36 30.47
N TYR A 906 76.13 21.86 29.41
CA TYR A 906 76.94 21.07 28.50
C TYR A 906 78.25 21.78 28.12
N THR A 907 79.37 21.08 28.24
CA THR A 907 80.68 21.61 27.81
C THR A 907 80.80 21.55 26.30
N VAL A 908 81.00 22.71 25.68
CA VAL A 908 80.99 22.91 24.23
C VAL A 908 82.24 22.26 23.60
N PRO A 909 82.11 21.21 22.78
CA PRO A 909 83.25 20.54 22.18
C PRO A 909 83.81 21.35 21.00
N LYS A 910 85.08 21.11 20.65
CA LYS A 910 85.75 21.72 19.48
C LYS A 910 85.09 21.40 18.13
N THR A 911 84.16 20.45 18.11
CA THR A 911 83.44 20.01 16.92
C THR A 911 82.22 20.88 16.60
N TRP A 912 81.76 21.74 17.52
CA TRP A 912 80.69 22.70 17.22
C TRP A 912 81.23 23.85 16.39
N ASN A 913 80.44 24.31 15.43
CA ASN A 913 80.73 25.37 14.47
C ASN A 913 79.44 26.08 14.05
N GLU A 914 79.53 27.05 13.13
CA GLU A 914 78.37 27.82 12.63
C GLU A 914 77.30 26.96 11.93
N ASP A 915 77.64 25.76 11.46
CA ASP A 915 76.71 24.82 10.82
C ASP A 915 76.05 23.86 11.82
N THR A 916 76.41 23.96 13.11
CA THR A 916 75.89 23.05 14.13
C THR A 916 74.40 23.31 14.36
N THR A 917 73.58 22.27 14.35
CA THR A 917 72.15 22.37 14.66
C THR A 917 71.83 21.64 15.95
N ILE A 918 70.97 22.24 16.77
CA ILE A 918 70.54 21.69 18.05
C ILE A 918 69.01 21.66 18.08
N GLU A 919 68.47 20.52 18.48
CA GLU A 919 67.06 20.33 18.75
C GLU A 919 66.92 19.75 20.15
N ALA A 920 65.83 20.08 20.82
CA ALA A 920 65.43 19.39 22.03
C ALA A 920 64.25 18.47 21.73
N VAL A 921 64.18 17.35 22.45
CA VAL A 921 63.04 16.43 22.41
C VAL A 921 62.58 16.22 23.84
N PHE A 922 61.35 16.65 24.13
CA PHE A 922 60.63 16.23 25.32
C PHE A 922 60.26 14.77 25.14
N ALA A 923 60.76 13.90 26.01
CA ALA A 923 60.68 12.44 25.86
C ALA A 923 59.26 11.87 26.01
N GLY A 924 58.29 12.69 26.41
CA GLY A 924 56.98 12.24 26.85
C GLY A 924 57.01 11.68 28.28
N ASN A 925 55.83 11.53 28.86
CA ASN A 925 55.60 10.80 30.11
C ASN A 925 54.21 10.13 30.05
N ASP A 926 53.74 9.56 31.17
CA ASP A 926 52.45 8.86 31.21
C ASP A 926 51.25 9.78 30.90
N GLU A 927 51.41 11.10 31.02
CA GLU A 927 50.36 12.10 30.78
C GLU A 927 50.55 12.92 29.50
N LEU A 928 51.78 13.12 29.05
CA LEU A 928 52.13 14.06 27.97
C LEU A 928 52.86 13.35 26.82
N PRO A 929 52.48 13.61 25.56
CA PRO A 929 53.14 13.02 24.40
C PRO A 929 54.56 13.55 24.19
N GLN A 930 55.35 12.82 23.41
CA GLN A 930 56.68 13.26 22.97
C GLN A 930 56.54 14.40 21.96
N VAL A 931 57.28 15.50 22.15
CA VAL A 931 57.32 16.63 21.20
C VAL A 931 58.75 17.10 20.98
N THR A 932 59.04 17.64 19.79
CA THR A 932 60.36 18.16 19.40
C THR A 932 60.29 19.67 19.28
N SER A 933 61.33 20.37 19.73
CA SER A 933 61.39 21.82 19.68
C SER A 933 61.68 22.33 18.27
N ASN A 934 61.71 23.66 18.11
CA ASN A 934 62.44 24.29 17.01
C ASN A 934 63.93 23.87 16.99
N THR A 935 64.51 23.84 15.79
CA THR A 935 65.95 23.71 15.58
C THR A 935 66.64 25.06 15.79
N VAL A 936 67.69 25.09 16.60
CA VAL A 936 68.53 26.27 16.86
C VAL A 936 69.91 26.06 16.26
N THR A 937 70.42 27.09 15.59
CA THR A 937 71.84 27.18 15.22
C THR A 937 72.54 28.06 16.26
N PRO A 938 73.43 27.50 17.11
CA PRO A 938 74.06 28.25 18.19
C PRO A 938 75.07 29.27 17.64
N THR A 939 75.21 30.40 18.32
CA THR A 939 76.33 31.32 18.08
C THR A 939 77.57 30.80 18.78
N ILE A 940 78.59 30.38 18.02
CA ILE A 940 79.83 29.80 18.56
C ILE A 940 80.96 30.84 18.60
N THR A 941 81.60 31.00 19.77
CA THR A 941 82.77 31.85 19.96
C THR A 941 83.99 31.03 20.42
N THR A 942 85.19 31.57 20.28
CA THR A 942 86.44 30.98 20.83
C THR A 942 87.00 31.89 21.91
N PRO A 943 87.63 31.37 22.99
CA PRO A 943 88.25 32.19 24.02
C PRO A 943 89.32 33.14 23.42
N GLU A 944 89.38 34.38 23.91
CA GLU A 944 90.37 35.37 23.48
C GLU A 944 91.79 34.90 23.84
N ALA A 945 92.69 34.83 22.85
CA ALA A 945 94.07 34.40 23.07
C ALA A 945 94.89 35.52 23.76
N GLN A 946 95.57 35.21 24.86
CA GLN A 946 96.47 36.18 25.52
C GLN A 946 97.74 36.43 24.68
N GLU A 947 98.06 37.70 24.42
CA GLU A 947 99.24 38.09 23.64
C GLU A 947 100.57 37.83 24.38
N THR A 948 101.62 37.55 23.61
CA THR A 948 102.99 37.29 24.11
C THR A 948 103.80 38.58 24.20
N GLU A 949 104.57 38.77 25.28
CA GLU A 949 105.37 39.99 25.51
C GLU A 949 106.88 39.65 25.62
N PHE A 950 107.71 40.27 24.75
CA PHE A 950 109.16 40.12 24.75
C PHE A 950 109.86 41.47 24.62
N VAL A 951 110.35 42.02 25.72
CA VAL A 951 111.00 43.34 25.78
C VAL A 951 112.25 43.30 26.64
N VAL A 952 113.20 44.19 26.36
CA VAL A 952 114.39 44.43 27.18
C VAL A 952 114.48 45.93 27.45
N GLU A 953 114.84 46.32 28.66
CA GLU A 953 114.89 47.73 29.06
C GLU A 953 116.30 48.33 28.91
N ASP A 954 116.36 49.66 28.80
CA ASP A 954 117.61 50.41 28.83
C ASP A 954 118.30 50.23 30.20
N ALA A 955 119.64 50.19 30.18
CA ALA A 955 120.46 50.06 31.37
C ALA A 955 121.50 51.19 31.44
N THR A 956 121.95 51.54 32.65
CA THR A 956 123.01 52.53 32.87
C THR A 956 124.11 51.97 33.77
N ALA A 957 125.36 52.29 33.47
CA ALA A 957 126.52 51.74 34.18
C ALA A 957 127.73 52.68 34.08
N THR A 958 128.81 52.42 34.83
CA THR A 958 130.11 53.10 34.65
C THR A 958 131.16 52.11 34.15
N ALA A 959 132.19 52.60 33.47
CA ALA A 959 133.24 51.71 32.94
C ALA A 959 133.93 50.93 34.08
N GLY A 960 133.90 49.60 34.01
CA GLY A 960 134.44 48.70 35.03
C GLY A 960 133.43 48.19 36.06
N SER A 961 132.17 48.66 36.07
CA SER A 961 131.12 48.15 36.96
C SER A 961 130.33 46.99 36.33
N GLU A 962 129.65 46.21 37.16
CA GLU A 962 128.64 45.25 36.70
C GLU A 962 127.28 45.94 36.58
N VAL A 963 126.51 45.58 35.56
CA VAL A 963 125.13 46.01 35.35
C VAL A 963 124.23 44.81 35.13
N THR A 964 123.04 44.87 35.70
CA THR A 964 122.01 43.86 35.52
C THR A 964 121.08 44.28 34.39
N ILE A 965 120.88 43.41 33.40
CA ILE A 965 119.97 43.63 32.27
C ILE A 965 118.87 42.57 32.34
N THR A 966 117.63 43.02 32.43
CA THR A 966 116.44 42.17 32.54
C THR A 966 115.70 42.15 31.20
N VAL A 967 115.28 40.96 30.77
CA VAL A 967 114.45 40.75 29.59
C VAL A 967 113.14 40.14 30.05
N THR A 968 112.01 40.78 29.73
CA THR A 968 110.65 40.28 30.00
C THR A 968 110.29 39.21 28.97
N THR A 969 109.72 38.09 29.42
CA THR A 969 109.41 36.88 28.64
C THR A 969 108.02 36.33 28.97
N LYS A 970 107.00 37.20 29.07
CA LYS A 970 105.66 36.83 29.54
C LYS A 970 104.88 36.10 28.45
N ASN A 971 104.15 35.05 28.85
CA ASN A 971 103.40 34.16 27.95
C ASN A 971 104.28 33.50 26.86
N LEU A 972 105.59 33.35 27.11
CA LEU A 972 106.50 32.63 26.22
C LEU A 972 106.80 31.23 26.76
N ASP A 973 106.86 30.25 25.85
CA ASP A 973 107.24 28.87 26.18
C ASP A 973 108.67 28.76 26.76
N SER A 974 109.06 27.54 27.14
CA SER A 974 110.37 27.17 27.72
C SER A 974 111.59 27.30 26.76
N GLY A 975 111.69 28.43 26.06
CA GLY A 975 112.77 28.75 25.13
C GLY A 975 114.04 29.29 25.78
N LYS A 976 114.88 29.90 24.95
CA LYS A 976 116.19 30.46 25.33
C LYS A 976 116.30 31.91 24.89
N VAL A 977 116.76 32.77 25.78
CA VAL A 977 117.10 34.17 25.48
C VAL A 977 118.61 34.32 25.37
N VAL A 978 119.08 34.98 24.32
CA VAL A 978 120.48 35.37 24.12
C VAL A 978 120.55 36.89 24.21
N LEU A 979 121.38 37.41 25.11
CA LEU A 979 121.61 38.85 25.23
C LEU A 979 122.95 39.23 24.58
N LYS A 980 122.97 40.32 23.83
CA LYS A 980 124.17 40.93 23.28
C LYS A 980 124.27 42.38 23.71
N VAL A 981 125.46 42.79 24.14
CA VAL A 981 125.80 44.19 24.40
C VAL A 981 126.88 44.61 23.41
N ASN A 982 126.59 45.66 22.63
CA ASN A 982 127.42 46.17 21.54
C ASN A 982 127.93 45.08 20.58
N GLY A 983 127.03 44.19 20.17
CA GLY A 983 127.33 43.06 19.28
C GLY A 983 128.00 41.85 19.93
N LYS A 984 128.41 41.92 21.21
CA LYS A 984 129.03 40.79 21.93
C LYS A 984 128.03 40.08 22.83
N THR A 985 128.01 38.74 22.76
CA THR A 985 127.12 37.92 23.59
C THR A 985 127.52 37.95 25.06
N VAL A 986 126.53 38.20 25.92
CA VAL A 986 126.66 38.19 27.38
C VAL A 986 126.40 36.78 27.89
N LYS A 987 127.20 36.33 28.87
CA LYS A 987 126.95 35.06 29.54
C LYS A 987 125.84 35.24 30.58
N SER A 988 124.94 34.28 30.67
CA SER A 988 123.97 34.19 31.77
C SER A 988 124.68 33.90 33.11
N THR A 989 123.95 34.02 34.21
CA THR A 989 124.43 33.77 35.57
C THR A 989 124.97 32.35 35.79
N ASP A 990 124.56 31.37 34.97
CA ASP A 990 125.07 29.99 34.96
C ASP A 990 126.27 29.77 34.00
N GLY A 991 126.82 30.85 33.43
CA GLY A 991 128.01 30.85 32.59
C GLY A 991 127.78 30.45 31.11
N LYS A 992 126.53 30.19 30.71
CA LYS A 992 126.17 29.84 29.31
C LYS A 992 125.95 31.09 28.46
N LEU A 993 125.91 30.92 27.13
CA LEU A 993 125.65 32.03 26.18
C LEU A 993 124.15 32.34 25.98
N TYR A 994 123.28 31.79 26.82
CA TYR A 994 121.83 31.99 26.80
C TYR A 994 121.25 31.75 28.21
N ALA A 995 120.15 32.43 28.54
CA ALA A 995 119.31 32.11 29.69
C ALA A 995 118.10 31.28 29.25
N LYS A 996 117.68 30.27 30.02
CA LYS A 996 116.42 29.57 29.77
C LYS A 996 115.25 30.39 30.30
N VAL A 997 114.17 30.47 29.53
CA VAL A 997 112.89 31.04 30.01
C VAL A 997 112.27 30.05 30.98
N ALA A 998 112.11 30.47 32.24
CA ALA A 998 111.52 29.68 33.32
C ALA A 998 110.46 30.47 34.11
N GLY A 999 110.13 31.68 33.65
CA GLY A 999 109.17 32.61 34.25
C GLY A 999 109.04 33.86 33.37
N ASP A 1000 108.38 34.89 33.89
CA ASP A 1000 108.05 36.11 33.12
C ASP A 1000 109.24 37.03 32.83
N SER A 1001 110.45 36.70 33.30
CA SER A 1001 111.67 37.40 32.94
C SER A 1001 112.92 36.53 33.05
N VAL A 1002 113.98 36.96 32.38
CA VAL A 1002 115.33 36.41 32.50
C VAL A 1002 116.34 37.54 32.70
N VAL A 1003 117.37 37.27 33.49
CA VAL A 1003 118.33 38.30 33.93
C VAL A 1003 119.74 37.94 33.51
N PHE A 1004 120.48 38.93 33.01
CA PHE A 1004 121.90 38.83 32.67
C PHE A 1004 122.72 39.83 33.48
N THR A 1005 123.89 39.42 33.92
CA THR A 1005 124.89 40.31 34.52
C THR A 1005 125.98 40.59 33.50
N TYR A 1006 126.25 41.87 33.21
CA TYR A 1006 127.26 42.30 32.27
C TYR A 1006 128.29 43.20 32.96
N THR A 1007 129.55 42.78 32.99
CA THR A 1007 130.66 43.64 33.44
C THR A 1007 131.08 44.56 32.31
N VAL A 1008 130.90 45.87 32.47
CA VAL A 1008 131.32 46.87 31.49
C VAL A 1008 132.85 46.93 31.46
N PRO A 1009 133.53 46.70 30.32
CA PRO A 1009 134.98 46.74 30.26
C PRO A 1009 135.53 48.11 30.68
N LYS A 1010 136.61 48.14 31.49
CA LYS A 1010 137.29 49.40 31.87
C LYS A 1010 137.80 50.22 30.69
N THR A 1011 137.96 49.58 29.52
CA THR A 1011 138.39 50.20 28.26
C THR A 1011 137.22 50.75 27.43
N LEU A 1012 135.97 50.53 27.84
CA LEU A 1012 134.79 51.01 27.13
C LEU A 1012 134.60 52.50 27.43
N LYS A 1013 134.54 53.34 26.40
CA LYS A 1013 134.42 54.80 26.56
C LYS A 1013 133.01 55.18 27.04
N ALA A 1014 132.88 56.31 27.71
CA ALA A 1014 131.56 56.87 28.01
C ALA A 1014 130.75 57.07 26.71
N GLY A 1015 129.48 56.72 26.75
CA GLY A 1015 128.59 56.74 25.59
C GLY A 1015 127.57 55.60 25.59
N ASP A 1016 126.86 55.52 24.47
CA ASP A 1016 125.69 54.67 24.30
C ASP A 1016 126.01 53.41 23.50
N TYR A 1017 125.56 52.26 24.00
CA TYR A 1017 125.82 50.95 23.43
C TYR A 1017 124.53 50.15 23.25
N THR A 1018 124.42 49.37 22.18
CA THR A 1018 123.20 48.60 21.90
C THR A 1018 123.08 47.38 22.78
N ILE A 1019 121.93 47.15 23.40
CA ILE A 1019 121.52 45.89 23.99
C ILE A 1019 120.56 45.22 22.99
N LYS A 1020 120.79 43.95 22.64
CA LYS A 1020 119.85 43.14 21.85
C LYS A 1020 119.57 41.83 22.58
N ALA A 1021 118.32 41.59 22.93
CA ALA A 1021 117.83 40.32 23.42
C ALA A 1021 117.17 39.53 22.27
N VAL A 1022 117.42 38.24 22.19
CA VAL A 1022 116.83 37.35 21.17
C VAL A 1022 116.29 36.11 21.85
N TYR A 1023 114.98 35.90 21.79
CA TYR A 1023 114.32 34.68 22.24
C TYR A 1023 114.20 33.66 21.11
N THR A 1024 114.40 32.38 21.43
CA THR A 1024 114.22 31.26 20.50
C THR A 1024 113.59 30.06 21.22
N SER A 1025 112.51 29.51 20.65
CA SER A 1025 111.92 28.22 21.04
C SER A 1025 111.30 27.56 19.81
N GLY A 1026 111.84 26.42 19.38
CA GLY A 1026 111.42 25.80 18.12
C GLY A 1026 111.61 26.74 16.93
N ALA A 1027 110.51 27.06 16.22
CA ALA A 1027 110.48 27.99 15.09
C ALA A 1027 110.26 29.46 15.49
N THR A 1028 109.86 29.72 16.74
CA THR A 1028 109.54 31.06 17.23
C THR A 1028 110.82 31.82 17.57
N ARG A 1029 110.99 33.01 16.97
CA ARG A 1029 112.10 33.93 17.22
C ARG A 1029 111.56 35.34 17.46
N LEU A 1030 111.88 35.92 18.62
CA LEU A 1030 111.54 37.30 18.96
C LEU A 1030 112.82 38.08 19.26
N GLU A 1031 112.85 39.36 18.92
CA GLU A 1031 113.98 40.25 19.17
C GLU A 1031 113.50 41.51 19.88
N ALA A 1032 114.28 41.97 20.86
CA ALA A 1032 114.04 43.22 21.55
C ALA A 1032 115.36 43.98 21.66
N ASP A 1033 115.32 45.28 21.43
CA ASP A 1033 116.48 46.17 21.44
C ASP A 1033 116.32 47.22 22.55
N ALA A 1034 117.43 47.53 23.22
CA ALA A 1034 117.55 48.57 24.22
C ALA A 1034 118.96 49.17 24.20
N LYS A 1035 119.26 50.00 25.18
CA LYS A 1035 120.47 50.83 25.24
C LYS A 1035 121.16 50.71 26.59
N LEU A 1036 122.46 50.45 26.56
CA LEU A 1036 123.36 50.57 27.70
C LEU A 1036 124.07 51.93 27.63
N THR A 1037 123.77 52.84 28.54
CA THR A 1037 124.46 54.13 28.68
C THR A 1037 125.61 53.97 29.68
N VAL A 1038 126.84 54.19 29.25
CA VAL A 1038 128.04 54.14 30.12
C VAL A 1038 128.47 55.56 30.46
N GLY A 1039 128.43 55.90 31.75
CA GLY A 1039 128.84 57.18 32.33
C GLY A 1039 130.33 57.29 32.65
#